data_AF-A0AAW5XY32-F1
#
_entry.id   AF-A0AAW5XY32-F1
#
_cell.length_a   1.000
_cell.length_b   1.000
_cell.length_c   1.000
_cell.angle_alpha   90.00
_cell.angle_beta   90.00
_cell.angle_gamma   90.00
#
_symmetry.space_group_name_H-M   'P 1'
#
loop_
_entity.id
_entity.type
_entity.pdbx_description
1 polymer ?
#
loop_
_entity_poly.entity_id
_entity_poly.type
_entity_poly.pdbx_seq_one_letter_code
_entity_poly.pdbx_strand_id
1 'polypeptide(L)'
;MEKQKGKNKTYISIRLNIMFLCIFLLFSAIIVQLGKVQIVEGEAYKNQVESSQNATTSIPVPRGQILDREGKTVVNNKSLRTITYTRVKGITSEDILKTANDLAKVLEMPEQDINKLTDIDKKDFWMQLNSKRAGTMITKKDIEKFKEKGIEGKELDKKIEELRRSRVTEVELAELTAQDLKVLAIKSKMSSGYQLTPQIIKKDVTDQEYARISEKLANFPGVDVTVDWERNYVNGDLFRSVLGNITSSEEGLPKENLDSYLVRGYNRNDRVGKSYIEQRYEDVLHGTKEEVKNITDKSGNIINTEIISKGKSGNSLTLTIDMELQKKVEESLEKNLRAFKSSEPLLDRAFVVMTNPNNGQILSMAGKRIVEKEGKMEIEDLALGNMTTSYELGSAVKGATLLTGYETGAIKPGDQFYDAPMKFKGTQAKKSWNVSGFGNINDLRALQVSSNVYMFQTALKIAGVNYVPNGSLDIKQEVFNTMRYYFKQFGLGVPTGIDLPNEIIGQTRKVDSQPGFLLDFSIGQYDTYTPLQLAQYISTIANGGYRIQPQIVQEIREQSIKEEVGKVIRSIEPVVLNRIDMKTEHIDRIKEGFRWVFQEGDGTGVKYFKNAPYKPAGKTGTAQTVYGGDDPIGRNAKGERMECYNLTLVGYAPYDNPEVAFSVVVPWLHNDKSGINSIIGKEVLDVYFDLKKQRIHGEATNTDNPNQNQ
;
A
#
# COMPACT_ATOMS: atom_id res chain seq x y z
N MET A 1 33.65 -105.19 -42.85
CA MET A 1 33.79 -104.05 -43.78
C MET A 1 33.10 -102.84 -43.15
N GLU A 2 33.83 -101.73 -43.14
CA GLU A 2 33.42 -100.33 -42.97
C GLU A 2 32.63 -99.82 -41.74
N LYS A 3 33.08 -98.61 -41.34
CA LYS A 3 32.66 -97.73 -40.26
C LYS A 3 31.24 -97.17 -40.47
N GLN A 4 30.59 -96.77 -39.37
CA GLN A 4 30.23 -95.35 -39.19
C GLN A 4 30.06 -94.94 -37.71
N LYS A 5 30.41 -93.67 -37.46
CA LYS A 5 30.58 -92.99 -36.17
C LYS A 5 29.25 -92.50 -35.57
N GLY A 6 29.21 -92.46 -34.25
CA GLY A 6 29.01 -91.21 -33.49
C GLY A 6 27.63 -90.94 -32.91
N LYS A 7 27.58 -90.75 -31.58
CA LYS A 7 26.81 -89.72 -30.84
C LYS A 7 26.93 -90.00 -29.35
N ASN A 8 27.73 -89.20 -28.63
CA ASN A 8 27.61 -88.96 -27.17
C ASN A 8 28.63 -87.88 -26.71
N LYS A 9 28.65 -86.72 -27.38
CA LYS A 9 29.48 -85.55 -26.99
C LYS A 9 28.75 -84.21 -27.10
N THR A 10 27.41 -84.19 -26.98
CA THR A 10 26.60 -82.98 -27.17
C THR A 10 25.97 -82.42 -25.90
N TYR A 11 25.86 -83.18 -24.81
CA TYR A 11 25.21 -82.69 -23.59
C TYR A 11 26.10 -81.86 -22.66
N ILE A 12 27.43 -82.02 -22.72
CA ILE A 12 28.35 -81.23 -21.88
C ILE A 12 28.61 -79.85 -22.52
N SER A 13 28.84 -79.80 -23.84
CA SER A 13 29.04 -78.56 -24.58
C SER A 13 27.77 -77.68 -24.64
N ILE A 14 26.58 -78.27 -24.71
CA ILE A 14 25.32 -77.51 -24.65
C ILE A 14 25.09 -76.89 -23.27
N ARG A 15 25.39 -77.62 -22.17
CA ARG A 15 25.25 -77.11 -20.79
C ARG A 15 26.25 -75.99 -20.50
N LEU A 16 27.48 -76.12 -20.99
CA LEU A 16 28.51 -75.06 -20.91
C LEU A 16 28.10 -73.81 -21.71
N ASN A 17 27.58 -73.96 -22.93
CA ASN A 17 27.10 -72.83 -23.73
C ASN A 17 25.87 -72.14 -23.12
N ILE A 18 24.94 -72.89 -22.51
CA ILE A 18 23.80 -72.32 -21.78
C ILE A 18 24.28 -71.55 -20.55
N MET A 19 25.24 -72.10 -19.80
CA MET A 19 25.83 -71.41 -18.66
C MET A 19 26.56 -70.12 -19.09
N PHE A 20 27.32 -70.18 -20.19
CA PHE A 20 28.00 -69.01 -20.76
C PHE A 20 27.00 -67.96 -21.25
N LEU A 21 25.88 -68.36 -21.86
CA LEU A 21 24.81 -67.47 -22.28
C LEU A 21 24.13 -66.81 -21.07
N CYS A 22 23.86 -67.55 -20.00
CA CYS A 22 23.30 -66.98 -18.77
C CYS A 22 24.26 -65.97 -18.13
N ILE A 23 25.57 -66.28 -18.06
CA ILE A 23 26.59 -65.35 -17.56
C ILE A 23 26.69 -64.12 -18.46
N PHE A 24 26.65 -64.30 -19.78
CA PHE A 24 26.67 -63.21 -20.75
C PHE A 24 25.44 -62.31 -20.63
N LEU A 25 24.24 -62.87 -20.45
CA LEU A 25 23.02 -62.11 -20.23
C LEU A 25 23.05 -61.34 -18.90
N LEU A 26 23.58 -61.94 -17.83
CA LEU A 26 23.78 -61.25 -16.55
C LEU A 26 24.77 -60.09 -16.69
N PHE A 27 25.91 -60.29 -17.36
CA PHE A 27 26.87 -59.22 -17.62
C PHE A 27 26.30 -58.13 -18.52
N SER A 28 25.53 -58.51 -19.55
CA SER A 28 24.85 -57.56 -20.43
C SER A 28 23.82 -56.74 -19.66
N ALA A 29 23.06 -57.36 -18.76
CA ALA A 29 22.12 -56.66 -17.89
C ALA A 29 22.84 -55.70 -16.93
N ILE A 30 23.99 -56.09 -16.37
CA ILE A 30 24.82 -55.20 -15.54
C ILE A 30 25.36 -54.02 -16.36
N ILE A 31 25.87 -54.25 -17.59
CA ILE A 31 26.38 -53.19 -18.47
C ILE A 31 25.26 -52.22 -18.86
N VAL A 32 24.08 -52.74 -19.20
CA VAL A 32 22.90 -51.91 -19.51
C VAL A 32 22.47 -51.11 -18.28
N GLN A 33 22.47 -51.73 -17.09
CA GLN A 33 22.15 -51.03 -15.84
C GLN A 33 23.19 -49.96 -15.52
N LEU A 34 24.48 -50.24 -15.74
CA LEU A 34 25.57 -49.29 -15.54
C LEU A 34 25.44 -48.10 -16.50
N GLY A 35 25.15 -48.38 -17.77
CA GLY A 35 24.87 -47.36 -18.78
C GLY A 35 23.63 -46.53 -18.45
N LYS A 36 22.57 -47.15 -17.92
CA LYS A 36 21.38 -46.43 -17.43
C LYS A 36 21.73 -45.48 -16.29
N VAL A 37 22.47 -45.96 -15.28
CA VAL A 37 22.87 -45.14 -14.11
C VAL A 37 23.82 -44.01 -14.49
N GLN A 38 24.76 -44.24 -15.42
CA GLN A 38 25.78 -43.25 -15.78
C GLN A 38 25.33 -42.26 -16.87
N ILE A 39 24.56 -42.70 -17.87
CA ILE A 39 24.21 -41.89 -19.05
C ILE A 39 22.79 -41.34 -18.94
N VAL A 40 21.81 -42.15 -18.53
CA VAL A 40 20.40 -41.74 -18.48
C VAL A 40 20.08 -41.02 -17.18
N GLU A 41 20.50 -41.59 -16.05
CA GLU A 41 20.23 -41.07 -14.72
C GLU A 41 21.43 -40.31 -14.12
N GLY A 42 22.56 -40.25 -14.83
CA GLY A 42 23.82 -39.68 -14.33
C GLY A 42 23.72 -38.20 -14.00
N GLU A 43 23.11 -37.40 -14.87
CA GLU A 43 22.85 -35.98 -14.60
C GLU A 43 21.90 -35.79 -13.42
N ALA A 44 20.86 -36.63 -13.30
CA ALA A 44 19.92 -36.56 -12.19
C ALA A 44 20.61 -36.87 -10.85
N TYR A 45 21.44 -37.92 -10.80
CA TYR A 45 22.22 -38.26 -9.59
C TYR A 45 23.29 -37.22 -9.27
N LYS A 46 23.96 -36.66 -10.29
CA LYS A 46 24.91 -35.57 -10.09
C LYS A 46 24.23 -34.33 -9.52
N ASN A 47 23.08 -33.92 -10.08
CA ASN A 47 22.28 -32.81 -9.57
C ASN A 47 21.77 -33.07 -8.15
N GLN A 48 21.40 -34.31 -7.83
CA GLN A 48 20.95 -34.70 -6.49
C GLN A 48 22.11 -34.61 -5.48
N VAL A 49 23.31 -35.07 -5.83
CA VAL A 49 24.52 -34.92 -5.01
C VAL A 49 24.88 -33.45 -4.84
N GLU A 50 24.90 -32.68 -5.93
CA GLU A 50 25.21 -31.25 -5.90
C GLU A 50 24.20 -30.46 -5.08
N SER A 51 22.90 -30.73 -5.18
CA SER A 51 21.87 -30.08 -4.35
C SER A 51 21.96 -30.45 -2.87
N SER A 52 22.58 -31.59 -2.56
CA SER A 52 22.77 -32.07 -1.18
C SER A 52 24.06 -31.57 -0.53
N GLN A 53 25.03 -31.11 -1.34
CA GLN A 53 26.36 -30.66 -0.92
C GLN A 53 26.56 -29.16 -1.11
N ASN A 54 25.94 -28.57 -2.12
CA ASN A 54 26.08 -27.16 -2.45
C ASN A 54 24.83 -26.42 -2.03
N ALA A 55 25.02 -25.31 -1.32
CA ALA A 55 23.95 -24.40 -0.96
C ALA A 55 24.09 -23.12 -1.77
N THR A 56 23.04 -22.75 -2.49
CA THR A 56 22.93 -21.40 -3.03
C THR A 56 22.37 -20.50 -1.94
N THR A 57 23.14 -19.48 -1.58
CA THR A 57 22.71 -18.43 -0.65
C THR A 57 22.44 -17.17 -1.43
N SER A 58 21.34 -16.47 -1.09
CA SER A 58 21.03 -15.16 -1.65
C SER A 58 21.43 -14.06 -0.66
N ILE A 59 22.17 -13.07 -1.13
CA ILE A 59 22.53 -11.86 -0.36
C ILE A 59 21.54 -10.74 -0.75
N PRO A 60 20.91 -10.06 0.22
CA PRO A 60 19.97 -8.99 -0.07
C PRO A 60 20.66 -7.77 -0.69
N VAL A 61 20.02 -7.21 -1.70
CA VAL A 61 20.43 -5.96 -2.36
C VAL A 61 19.47 -4.83 -1.97
N PRO A 62 19.90 -3.56 -2.04
CA PRO A 62 19.00 -2.45 -1.74
C PRO A 62 17.88 -2.37 -2.77
N ARG A 63 16.65 -2.08 -2.31
CA ARG A 63 15.52 -1.73 -3.19
C ARG A 63 15.78 -0.38 -3.87
N GLY A 64 15.13 -0.15 -5.00
CA GLY A 64 15.19 1.15 -5.65
C GLY A 64 14.69 2.29 -4.75
N GLN A 65 15.26 3.48 -4.90
CA GLN A 65 14.82 4.67 -4.18
C GLN A 65 13.50 5.21 -4.75
N ILE A 66 12.77 5.98 -3.93
CA ILE A 66 11.65 6.78 -4.39
C ILE A 66 12.05 8.26 -4.26
N LEU A 67 11.94 8.97 -5.37
CA LEU A 67 12.27 10.38 -5.52
C LEU A 67 11.00 11.19 -5.75
N ASP A 68 10.98 12.44 -5.29
CA ASP A 68 9.93 13.39 -5.65
C ASP A 68 10.14 13.90 -7.09
N ARG A 69 9.20 14.71 -7.58
CA ARG A 69 9.27 15.25 -8.95
C ARG A 69 10.49 16.14 -9.22
N GLU A 70 11.10 16.70 -8.17
CA GLU A 70 12.29 17.56 -8.24
C GLU A 70 13.57 16.73 -8.07
N GLY A 71 13.47 15.40 -7.94
CA GLY A 71 14.58 14.47 -7.77
C GLY A 71 15.07 14.33 -6.33
N LYS A 72 14.38 14.92 -5.33
CA LYS A 72 14.74 14.78 -3.91
C LYS A 72 14.35 13.39 -3.42
N THR A 73 15.21 12.79 -2.60
CA THR A 73 14.93 11.46 -2.04
C THR A 73 13.82 11.50 -1.01
N VAL A 74 12.77 10.71 -1.24
CA VAL A 74 11.63 10.52 -0.32
C VAL A 74 11.79 9.22 0.46
N VAL A 75 12.18 8.15 -0.24
CA VAL A 75 12.43 6.84 0.37
C VAL A 75 13.75 6.30 -0.12
N ASN A 76 14.61 5.89 0.80
CA ASN A 76 15.89 5.24 0.52
C ASN A 76 16.11 4.02 1.42
N ASN A 77 17.35 3.54 1.45
CA ASN A 77 17.73 2.39 2.25
C ASN A 77 18.87 2.79 3.18
N LYS A 78 18.74 2.44 4.46
CA LYS A 78 19.81 2.52 5.46
C LYS A 78 20.58 1.19 5.43
N SER A 79 21.88 1.26 5.23
CA SER A 79 22.78 0.10 5.32
C SER A 79 22.97 -0.28 6.78
N LEU A 80 22.61 -1.50 7.16
CA LEU A 80 22.73 -2.04 8.51
C LEU A 80 23.72 -3.20 8.53
N ARG A 81 24.77 -3.06 9.34
CA ARG A 81 25.70 -4.16 9.60
C ARG A 81 24.97 -5.24 10.38
N THR A 82 25.06 -6.48 9.89
CA THR A 82 24.21 -7.57 10.35
C THR A 82 25.02 -8.83 10.59
N ILE A 83 24.77 -9.48 11.72
CA ILE A 83 25.36 -10.78 12.07
C ILE A 83 24.37 -11.86 11.69
N THR A 84 24.82 -12.83 10.91
CA THR A 84 24.03 -13.96 10.45
C THR A 84 24.63 -15.27 10.92
N TYR A 85 23.81 -16.31 10.99
CA TYR A 85 24.23 -17.67 11.30
C TYR A 85 23.66 -18.65 10.28
N THR A 86 24.54 -19.42 9.64
CA THR A 86 24.17 -20.50 8.71
C THR A 86 24.44 -21.84 9.37
N ARG A 87 23.37 -22.60 9.60
CA ARG A 87 23.49 -23.96 10.14
C ARG A 87 23.99 -24.92 9.08
N VAL A 88 25.29 -25.23 9.12
CA VAL A 88 25.89 -26.24 8.23
C VAL A 88 25.58 -27.67 8.68
N LYS A 89 25.74 -28.62 7.76
CA LYS A 89 25.44 -30.03 7.98
C LYS A 89 26.44 -30.63 8.96
N GLY A 90 25.96 -31.39 9.95
CA GLY A 90 26.81 -32.05 10.96
C GLY A 90 26.98 -31.29 12.28
N ILE A 91 26.50 -30.05 12.39
CA ILE A 91 26.52 -29.28 13.65
C ILE A 91 25.50 -29.85 14.66
N THR A 92 25.97 -30.16 15.86
CA THR A 92 25.13 -30.63 16.98
C THR A 92 24.48 -29.48 17.73
N SER A 93 23.47 -29.78 18.56
CA SER A 93 22.86 -28.74 19.41
C SER A 93 23.83 -28.19 20.48
N GLU A 94 24.85 -28.95 20.86
CA GLU A 94 25.88 -28.52 21.80
C GLU A 94 26.84 -27.53 21.14
N ASP A 95 27.19 -27.76 19.87
CA ASP A 95 28.01 -26.83 19.08
C ASP A 95 27.28 -25.48 18.91
N ILE A 96 25.99 -25.51 18.58
CA ILE A 96 25.16 -24.29 18.51
C ILE A 96 25.16 -23.54 19.85
N LEU A 97 25.02 -24.26 20.96
CA LEU A 97 25.04 -23.66 22.29
C LEU A 97 26.40 -23.05 22.62
N LYS A 98 27.49 -23.71 22.25
CA LYS A 98 28.85 -23.20 22.44
C LYS A 98 29.06 -21.90 21.64
N THR A 99 28.71 -21.90 20.36
CA THR A 99 28.80 -20.71 19.51
C THR A 99 27.91 -19.58 20.04
N ALA A 100 26.69 -19.87 20.50
CA ALA A 100 25.80 -18.88 21.11
C ALA A 100 26.41 -18.27 22.39
N ASN A 101 27.04 -19.09 23.24
CA ASN A 101 27.74 -18.63 24.44
C ASN A 101 28.91 -17.72 24.10
N ASP A 102 29.71 -18.08 23.11
CA ASP A 102 30.86 -17.28 22.71
C ASP A 102 30.42 -15.97 22.04
N LEU A 103 29.35 -15.99 21.24
CA LEU A 103 28.79 -14.80 20.62
C LEU A 103 28.20 -13.84 21.67
N ALA A 104 27.51 -14.37 22.69
CA ALA A 104 26.93 -13.58 23.78
C ALA A 104 27.98 -12.83 24.65
N LYS A 105 29.27 -13.14 24.53
CA LYS A 105 30.36 -12.40 25.20
C LYS A 105 30.77 -11.13 24.45
N VAL A 106 30.48 -11.07 23.15
CA VAL A 106 30.94 -10.00 22.25
C VAL A 106 29.80 -9.28 21.54
N LEU A 107 28.58 -9.80 21.65
CA LEU A 107 27.37 -9.29 21.01
C LEU A 107 26.31 -9.02 22.06
N GLU A 108 25.81 -7.78 22.11
CA GLU A 108 24.68 -7.43 22.95
C GLU A 108 23.36 -7.67 22.20
N MET A 109 22.36 -8.25 22.86
CA MET A 109 21.05 -8.51 22.24
C MET A 109 20.03 -7.44 22.65
N PRO A 110 19.19 -6.94 21.72
CA PRO A 110 18.10 -6.03 22.06
C PRO A 110 17.13 -6.65 23.07
N GLU A 111 16.64 -5.86 24.03
CA GLU A 111 15.66 -6.35 25.02
C GLU A 111 14.40 -6.93 24.37
N GLN A 112 13.97 -6.37 23.24
CA GLN A 112 12.81 -6.87 22.48
C GLN A 112 12.98 -8.33 22.06
N ASP A 113 14.18 -8.76 21.67
CA ASP A 113 14.45 -10.14 21.27
C ASP A 113 14.45 -11.09 22.48
N ILE A 114 14.89 -10.61 23.64
CA ILE A 114 14.85 -11.36 24.90
C ILE A 114 13.40 -11.51 25.37
N ASN A 115 12.58 -10.46 25.23
CA ASN A 115 11.17 -10.46 25.62
C ASN A 115 10.30 -11.34 24.71
N LYS A 116 10.73 -11.60 23.47
CA LYS A 116 10.06 -12.56 22.55
C LYS A 116 10.24 -14.03 22.96
N LEU A 117 11.17 -14.35 23.87
CA LEU A 117 11.41 -15.72 24.32
C LEU A 117 10.20 -16.28 25.07
N THR A 118 9.68 -17.40 24.58
CA THR A 118 8.53 -18.06 25.21
C THR A 118 8.95 -18.76 26.49
N ASP A 119 7.99 -19.00 27.38
CA ASP A 119 8.24 -19.80 28.59
C ASP A 119 8.69 -21.22 28.23
N ILE A 120 8.25 -21.75 27.08
CA ILE A 120 8.70 -23.05 26.57
C ILE A 120 10.20 -23.00 26.26
N ASP A 121 10.66 -21.96 25.56
CA ASP A 121 12.09 -21.79 25.25
C ASP A 121 12.94 -21.68 26.51
N LYS A 122 12.46 -20.91 27.50
CA LYS A 122 13.16 -20.74 28.78
C LYS A 122 13.24 -22.04 29.58
N LYS A 123 12.15 -22.82 29.62
CA LYS A 123 12.12 -24.13 30.30
C LYS A 123 13.04 -25.14 29.61
N ASP A 124 12.97 -25.23 28.29
CA ASP A 124 13.83 -26.12 27.51
C ASP A 124 15.31 -25.75 27.68
N PHE A 125 15.63 -24.46 27.74
CA PHE A 125 16.99 -23.99 28.00
C PHE A 125 17.46 -24.27 29.43
N TRP A 126 16.64 -24.01 30.44
CA TRP A 126 16.96 -24.34 31.83
C TRP A 126 17.23 -25.84 32.00
N MET A 127 16.41 -26.69 31.37
CA MET A 127 16.60 -28.15 31.39
C MET A 127 17.89 -28.56 30.67
N GLN A 128 18.28 -27.85 29.61
CA GLN A 128 19.53 -28.09 28.90
C GLN A 128 20.75 -27.75 29.77
N LEU A 129 20.72 -26.61 30.48
CA LEU A 129 21.78 -26.22 31.43
C LEU A 129 21.83 -27.13 32.67
N ASN A 130 20.66 -27.58 33.14
CA ASN A 130 20.51 -28.36 34.37
C ASN A 130 20.07 -29.80 34.12
N SER A 131 20.65 -30.46 33.11
CA SER A 131 20.22 -31.78 32.62
C SER A 131 20.09 -32.86 33.71
N LYS A 132 20.99 -32.85 34.71
CA LYS A 132 20.92 -33.76 35.87
C LYS A 132 19.69 -33.50 36.74
N ARG A 133 19.41 -32.24 37.10
CA ARG A 133 18.27 -31.85 37.94
C ARG A 133 16.96 -32.04 37.19
N ALA A 134 16.91 -31.64 35.93
CA ALA A 134 15.78 -31.89 35.04
C ALA A 134 15.48 -33.40 34.89
N GLY A 135 16.52 -34.25 34.86
CA GLY A 135 16.37 -35.71 34.86
C GLY A 135 15.70 -36.25 36.13
N THR A 136 16.03 -35.69 37.31
CA THR A 136 15.43 -36.11 38.60
C THR A 136 13.96 -35.69 38.75
N MET A 137 13.50 -34.72 37.95
CA MET A 137 12.10 -34.29 37.96
C MET A 137 11.15 -35.33 37.36
N ILE A 138 11.65 -36.40 36.72
CA ILE A 138 10.84 -37.51 36.22
C ILE A 138 11.18 -38.77 37.00
N THR A 139 10.18 -39.38 37.64
CA THR A 139 10.36 -40.61 38.40
C THR A 139 10.08 -41.84 37.54
N LYS A 140 10.61 -43.01 37.93
CA LYS A 140 10.30 -44.28 37.25
C LYS A 140 8.78 -44.57 37.21
N LYS A 141 8.04 -44.18 38.26
CA LYS A 141 6.58 -44.28 38.34
C LYS A 141 5.86 -43.42 37.29
N ASP A 142 6.41 -42.27 36.93
CA ASP A 142 5.81 -41.40 35.91
C ASP A 142 5.94 -42.04 34.51
N ILE A 143 7.06 -42.71 34.24
CA ILE A 143 7.31 -43.41 32.98
C ILE A 143 6.42 -44.66 32.88
N GLU A 144 6.28 -45.41 33.97
CA GLU A 144 5.40 -46.58 34.04
C GLU A 144 3.93 -46.22 33.80
N LYS A 145 3.43 -45.09 34.35
CA LYS A 145 2.07 -44.59 34.09
C LYS A 145 1.77 -44.30 32.62
N PHE A 146 2.76 -43.89 31.82
CA PHE A 146 2.57 -43.68 30.39
C PHE A 146 2.61 -44.99 29.61
N LYS A 147 3.51 -45.93 30.00
CA LYS A 147 3.57 -47.27 29.42
C LYS A 147 2.31 -48.09 29.67
N GLU A 148 1.73 -48.00 30.88
CA GLU A 148 0.44 -48.64 31.22
C GLU A 148 -0.72 -48.12 30.36
N LYS A 149 -0.61 -46.90 29.82
CA LYS A 149 -1.59 -46.32 28.88
C LYS A 149 -1.32 -46.70 27.42
N GLY A 150 -0.39 -47.62 27.16
CA GLY A 150 -0.03 -48.08 25.82
C GLY A 150 0.80 -47.07 25.01
N ILE A 151 1.38 -46.05 25.66
CA ILE A 151 2.21 -45.04 24.99
C ILE A 151 3.66 -45.54 24.96
N GLU A 152 4.18 -45.80 23.77
CA GLU A 152 5.52 -46.36 23.55
C GLU A 152 6.31 -45.60 22.47
N GLY A 153 7.61 -45.87 22.39
CA GLY A 153 8.51 -45.28 21.39
C GLY A 153 8.57 -43.75 21.45
N LYS A 154 8.58 -43.09 20.28
CA LYS A 154 8.71 -41.62 20.17
C LYS A 154 7.60 -40.83 20.88
N GLU A 155 6.43 -41.42 21.02
CA GLU A 155 5.28 -40.75 21.67
C GLU A 155 5.46 -40.72 23.19
N LEU A 156 6.07 -41.76 23.77
CA LEU A 156 6.44 -41.81 25.17
C LEU A 156 7.49 -40.73 25.49
N ASP A 157 8.52 -40.61 24.66
CA ASP A 157 9.57 -39.60 24.82
C ASP A 157 8.99 -38.17 24.80
N LYS A 158 8.07 -37.90 23.87
CA LYS A 158 7.39 -36.60 23.78
C LYS A 158 6.57 -36.30 25.05
N LYS A 159 5.83 -37.29 25.56
CA LYS A 159 5.02 -37.14 26.78
C LYS A 159 5.87 -36.96 28.04
N ILE A 160 7.03 -37.62 28.10
CA ILE A 160 8.00 -37.43 29.18
C ILE A 160 8.56 -36.00 29.14
N GLU A 161 8.92 -35.46 27.97
CA GLU A 161 9.39 -34.08 27.84
C GLU A 161 8.30 -33.04 28.13
N GLU A 162 7.05 -33.29 27.73
CA GLU A 162 5.90 -32.45 28.13
C GLU A 162 5.72 -32.42 29.65
N LEU A 163 5.78 -33.59 30.30
CA LEU A 163 5.68 -33.68 31.76
C LEU A 163 6.87 -33.00 32.44
N ARG A 164 8.08 -33.16 31.90
CA ARG A 164 9.29 -32.53 32.44
C ARG A 164 9.17 -31.00 32.38
N ARG A 165 8.74 -30.44 31.25
CA ARG A 165 8.44 -29.01 31.11
C ARG A 165 7.37 -28.52 32.10
N SER A 166 6.34 -29.32 32.34
CA SER A 166 5.28 -28.95 33.29
C SER A 166 5.77 -28.85 34.74
N ARG A 167 6.86 -29.56 35.08
CA ARG A 167 7.47 -29.57 36.42
C ARG A 167 8.54 -28.50 36.63
N VAL A 168 8.95 -27.80 35.58
CA VAL A 168 9.77 -26.58 35.69
C VAL A 168 8.86 -25.42 36.06
N THR A 169 9.03 -24.89 37.27
CA THR A 169 8.22 -23.80 37.82
C THR A 169 8.89 -22.44 37.62
N GLU A 170 8.20 -21.36 38.00
CA GLU A 170 8.76 -20.01 37.98
C GLU A 170 10.01 -19.86 38.87
N VAL A 171 10.13 -20.68 39.93
CA VAL A 171 11.29 -20.67 40.83
C VAL A 171 12.55 -21.12 40.09
N GLU A 172 12.46 -22.21 39.32
CA GLU A 172 13.58 -22.66 38.48
C GLU A 172 13.89 -21.68 37.35
N LEU A 173 12.86 -21.07 36.76
CA LEU A 173 13.06 -20.08 35.69
C LEU A 173 13.75 -18.81 36.19
N ALA A 174 13.56 -18.43 37.46
CA ALA A 174 14.26 -17.31 38.09
C ALA A 174 15.76 -17.55 38.31
N GLU A 175 16.24 -18.80 38.17
CA GLU A 175 17.68 -19.13 38.22
C GLU A 175 18.42 -18.71 36.94
N LEU A 176 17.69 -18.46 35.84
CA LEU A 176 18.30 -17.98 34.59
C LEU A 176 18.79 -16.55 34.74
N THR A 177 20.09 -16.35 34.57
CA THR A 177 20.69 -15.01 34.63
C THR A 177 20.37 -14.19 33.38
N ALA A 178 20.59 -12.88 33.44
CA ALA A 178 20.49 -12.03 32.25
C ALA A 178 21.40 -12.51 31.11
N GLN A 179 22.58 -13.06 31.43
CA GLN A 179 23.49 -13.63 30.43
C GLN A 179 22.91 -14.90 29.81
N ASP A 180 22.28 -15.77 30.61
CA ASP A 180 21.63 -16.99 30.12
C ASP A 180 20.50 -16.66 29.14
N LEU A 181 19.71 -15.62 29.44
CA LEU A 181 18.65 -15.14 28.56
C LEU A 181 19.21 -14.57 27.23
N LYS A 182 20.36 -13.89 27.25
CA LYS A 182 21.04 -13.44 26.03
C LYS A 182 21.50 -14.63 25.17
N VAL A 183 22.11 -15.64 25.79
CA VAL A 183 22.56 -16.87 25.10
C VAL A 183 21.36 -17.59 24.49
N LEU A 184 20.26 -17.69 25.23
CA LEU A 184 19.02 -18.29 24.74
C LEU A 184 18.44 -17.51 23.54
N ALA A 185 18.42 -16.18 23.59
CA ALA A 185 17.96 -15.35 22.47
C ALA A 185 18.78 -15.62 21.20
N ILE A 186 20.11 -15.68 21.30
CA ILE A 186 20.99 -16.01 20.18
C ILE A 186 20.74 -17.44 19.68
N LYS A 187 20.74 -18.42 20.60
CA LYS A 187 20.53 -19.84 20.25
C LYS A 187 19.17 -20.09 19.58
N SER A 188 18.12 -19.41 20.04
CA SER A 188 16.78 -19.51 19.46
C SER A 188 16.80 -19.06 18.00
N LYS A 189 17.41 -17.90 17.71
CA LYS A 189 17.58 -17.39 16.33
C LYS A 189 18.47 -18.29 15.45
N MET A 190 19.50 -18.91 16.02
CA MET A 190 20.33 -19.88 15.30
C MET A 190 19.58 -21.17 14.95
N SER A 191 18.57 -21.54 15.76
CA SER A 191 17.85 -22.81 15.66
C SER A 191 16.55 -22.71 14.85
N SER A 192 16.02 -21.51 14.62
CA SER A 192 14.74 -21.27 13.94
C SER A 192 14.79 -21.45 12.41
N GLY A 193 15.99 -21.55 11.83
CA GLY A 193 16.21 -21.64 10.38
C GLY A 193 16.31 -23.06 9.82
N TYR A 194 16.07 -23.17 8.50
CA TYR A 194 16.43 -24.36 7.74
C TYR A 194 17.95 -24.52 7.61
N GLN A 195 18.41 -25.75 7.43
CA GLN A 195 19.83 -26.02 7.18
C GLN A 195 20.30 -25.26 5.94
N LEU A 196 21.54 -24.78 5.98
CA LEU A 196 22.21 -24.06 4.89
C LEU A 196 21.55 -22.71 4.50
N THR A 197 20.59 -22.21 5.28
CA THR A 197 19.99 -20.89 5.08
C THR A 197 20.46 -19.93 6.18
N PRO A 198 21.06 -18.77 5.85
CA PRO A 198 21.50 -17.81 6.85
C PRO A 198 20.31 -17.23 7.62
N GLN A 199 20.42 -17.22 8.94
CA GLN A 199 19.47 -16.59 9.87
C GLN A 199 20.06 -15.31 10.44
N ILE A 200 19.28 -14.25 10.50
CA ILE A 200 19.72 -12.98 11.09
C ILE A 200 19.71 -13.10 12.61
N ILE A 201 20.88 -12.93 13.23
CA ILE A 201 21.03 -12.93 14.69
C ILE A 201 20.76 -11.53 15.25
N LYS A 202 21.50 -10.53 14.73
CA LYS A 202 21.35 -9.12 15.13
C LYS A 202 21.56 -8.20 13.93
N LYS A 203 20.70 -7.18 13.82
CA LYS A 203 20.84 -6.06 12.88
C LYS A 203 21.38 -4.83 13.59
N ASP A 204 21.92 -3.90 12.81
CA ASP A 204 22.47 -2.61 13.27
C ASP A 204 23.52 -2.79 14.39
N VAL A 205 24.50 -3.68 14.15
CA VAL A 205 25.61 -3.86 15.11
C VAL A 205 26.53 -2.65 15.14
N THR A 206 27.03 -2.33 16.32
CA THR A 206 28.00 -1.24 16.49
C THR A 206 29.31 -1.56 15.77
N ASP A 207 30.07 -0.52 15.43
CA ASP A 207 31.39 -0.67 14.80
C ASP A 207 32.33 -1.57 15.62
N GLN A 208 32.26 -1.49 16.95
CA GLN A 208 33.07 -2.29 17.86
C GLN A 208 32.65 -3.76 17.86
N GLU A 209 31.35 -4.05 17.91
CA GLU A 209 30.83 -5.44 17.83
C GLU A 209 31.18 -6.05 16.47
N TYR A 210 30.96 -5.30 15.39
CA TYR A 210 31.28 -5.69 14.03
C TYR A 210 32.76 -6.07 13.90
N ALA A 211 33.66 -5.20 14.33
CA ALA A 211 35.10 -5.43 14.23
C ALA A 211 35.56 -6.65 15.06
N ARG A 212 35.07 -6.78 16.31
CA ARG A 212 35.42 -7.89 17.21
C ARG A 212 34.98 -9.24 16.68
N ILE A 213 33.81 -9.30 16.05
CA ILE A 213 33.29 -10.55 15.46
C ILE A 213 34.00 -10.82 14.14
N SER A 214 34.16 -9.81 13.28
CA SER A 214 34.81 -9.96 11.97
C SER A 214 36.25 -10.46 12.10
N GLU A 215 37.02 -9.97 13.08
CA GLU A 215 38.40 -10.42 13.33
C GLU A 215 38.46 -11.90 13.77
N LYS A 216 37.42 -12.39 14.45
CA LYS A 216 37.37 -13.72 15.08
C LYS A 216 36.36 -14.66 14.41
N LEU A 217 35.97 -14.40 13.16
CA LEU A 217 34.99 -15.21 12.42
C LEU A 217 35.32 -16.71 12.43
N ALA A 218 36.61 -17.07 12.34
CA ALA A 218 37.06 -18.46 12.42
C ALA A 218 36.70 -19.18 13.74
N ASN A 219 36.50 -18.43 14.83
CA ASN A 219 36.12 -18.97 16.13
C ASN A 219 34.61 -19.16 16.29
N PHE A 220 33.81 -18.69 15.32
CA PHE A 220 32.36 -18.77 15.35
C PHE A 220 31.85 -19.57 14.13
N PRO A 221 31.93 -20.91 14.15
CA PRO A 221 31.51 -21.74 13.01
C PRO A 221 30.07 -21.43 12.59
N GLY A 222 29.87 -21.08 11.32
CA GLY A 222 28.57 -20.73 10.75
C GLY A 222 28.14 -19.28 10.96
N VAL A 223 28.84 -18.47 11.76
CA VAL A 223 28.57 -17.03 11.87
C VAL A 223 29.21 -16.31 10.69
N ASP A 224 28.49 -15.34 10.14
CA ASP A 224 28.99 -14.45 9.10
C ASP A 224 28.53 -13.02 9.35
N VAL A 225 29.31 -12.06 8.84
CA VAL A 225 29.05 -10.63 8.96
C VAL A 225 28.70 -10.07 7.60
N THR A 226 27.46 -9.61 7.45
CA THR A 226 26.91 -9.12 6.18
C THR A 226 26.34 -7.72 6.33
N VAL A 227 25.94 -7.13 5.20
CA VAL A 227 25.19 -5.88 5.17
C VAL A 227 23.75 -6.21 4.79
N ASP A 228 22.81 -5.83 5.65
CA ASP A 228 21.38 -5.81 5.35
C ASP A 228 20.94 -4.38 5.07
N TRP A 229 19.78 -4.23 4.46
CA TRP A 229 19.20 -2.95 4.07
C TRP A 229 17.88 -2.75 4.79
N GLU A 230 17.69 -1.59 5.41
CA GLU A 230 16.39 -1.21 5.98
C GLU A 230 15.79 -0.06 5.20
N ARG A 231 14.47 -0.12 4.98
CA ARG A 231 13.76 0.94 4.26
C ARG A 231 13.66 2.17 5.14
N ASN A 232 14.14 3.31 4.67
CA ASN A 232 14.16 4.57 5.40
C ASN A 232 13.33 5.64 4.66
N TYR A 233 12.47 6.34 5.40
CA TYR A 233 11.55 7.34 4.88
C TYR A 233 12.04 8.72 5.33
N VAL A 234 12.61 9.48 4.41
CA VAL A 234 13.39 10.69 4.71
C VAL A 234 12.54 11.77 5.38
N ASN A 235 11.27 11.88 4.99
CA ASN A 235 10.35 12.89 5.50
C ASN A 235 9.43 12.37 6.63
N GLY A 236 9.80 11.27 7.29
CA GLY A 236 9.02 10.70 8.39
C GLY A 236 7.60 10.32 7.96
N ASP A 237 6.60 10.94 8.57
CA ASP A 237 5.17 10.64 8.36
C ASP A 237 4.54 11.37 7.16
N LEU A 238 5.27 12.28 6.49
CA LEU A 238 4.79 13.01 5.32
C LEU A 238 4.41 12.02 4.21
N PHE A 239 3.16 12.07 3.74
CA PHE A 239 2.65 11.23 2.65
C PHE A 239 2.86 9.71 2.86
N ARG A 240 3.05 9.29 4.13
CA ARG A 240 3.54 7.96 4.49
C ARG A 240 2.60 6.84 4.07
N SER A 241 1.30 7.05 4.22
CA SER A 241 0.29 6.04 3.91
C SER A 241 0.30 5.66 2.43
N VAL A 242 0.57 6.61 1.53
CA VAL A 242 0.59 6.40 0.08
C VAL A 242 1.89 5.77 -0.40
N LEU A 243 3.03 6.14 0.20
CA LEU A 243 4.32 5.47 -0.06
C LEU A 243 4.22 3.97 0.22
N GLY A 244 3.46 3.59 1.25
CA GLY A 244 3.22 2.19 1.61
C GLY A 244 4.38 1.59 2.39
N ASN A 245 4.24 0.30 2.73
CA ASN A 245 5.19 -0.41 3.59
C ASN A 245 5.76 -1.62 2.88
N ILE A 246 6.89 -2.12 3.38
CA ILE A 246 7.43 -3.44 3.04
C ILE A 246 7.22 -4.40 4.22
N THR A 247 7.20 -5.70 3.95
CA THR A 247 7.25 -6.71 5.00
C THR A 247 8.60 -6.70 5.73
N SER A 248 8.62 -7.12 6.99
CA SER A 248 9.88 -7.32 7.72
C SER A 248 10.54 -8.64 7.30
N SER A 249 11.83 -8.82 7.60
CA SER A 249 12.50 -10.12 7.37
C SER A 249 11.89 -11.26 8.17
N GLU A 250 11.25 -10.94 9.29
CA GLU A 250 10.58 -11.90 10.18
C GLU A 250 9.19 -12.27 9.66
N GLU A 251 8.47 -11.31 9.07
CA GLU A 251 7.20 -11.54 8.38
C GLU A 251 7.42 -12.30 7.06
N GLY A 252 8.47 -11.95 6.31
CA GLY A 252 8.78 -12.53 5.02
C GLY A 252 7.70 -12.26 3.98
N LEU A 253 7.35 -13.28 3.20
CA LEU A 253 6.29 -13.20 2.20
C LEU A 253 4.89 -13.23 2.86
N PRO A 254 3.97 -12.32 2.47
CA PRO A 254 2.58 -12.34 2.94
C PRO A 254 1.90 -13.68 2.62
N LYS A 255 1.20 -14.25 3.60
CA LYS A 255 0.58 -15.59 3.48
C LYS A 255 -0.44 -15.66 2.36
N GLU A 256 -1.19 -14.58 2.16
CA GLU A 256 -2.22 -14.42 1.15
C GLU A 256 -1.68 -14.52 -0.29
N ASN A 257 -0.41 -14.17 -0.51
CA ASN A 257 0.21 -14.08 -1.83
C ASN A 257 1.45 -14.99 -1.97
N LEU A 258 1.64 -15.94 -1.05
CA LEU A 258 2.86 -16.75 -0.96
C LEU A 258 3.20 -17.44 -2.29
N ASP A 259 2.25 -18.17 -2.86
CA ASP A 259 2.49 -18.95 -4.09
C ASP A 259 2.85 -18.05 -5.28
N SER A 260 2.23 -16.87 -5.37
CA SER A 260 2.52 -15.89 -6.43
C SER A 260 3.97 -15.38 -6.36
N TYR A 261 4.50 -15.18 -5.16
CA TYR A 261 5.88 -14.78 -4.97
C TYR A 261 6.85 -15.95 -5.19
N LEU A 262 6.54 -17.15 -4.70
CA LEU A 262 7.39 -18.34 -4.88
C LEU A 262 7.59 -18.69 -6.37
N VAL A 263 6.53 -18.61 -7.18
CA VAL A 263 6.62 -18.84 -8.64
C VAL A 263 7.47 -17.79 -9.35
N ARG A 264 7.54 -16.57 -8.81
CA ARG A 264 8.41 -15.49 -9.31
C ARG A 264 9.85 -15.59 -8.80
N GLY A 265 10.20 -16.65 -8.07
CA GLY A 265 11.56 -16.90 -7.59
C GLY A 265 11.90 -16.21 -6.25
N TYR A 266 10.90 -15.72 -5.53
CA TYR A 266 11.13 -15.17 -4.18
C TYR A 266 11.33 -16.29 -3.16
N ASN A 267 12.15 -16.01 -2.16
CA ASN A 267 12.31 -16.84 -0.98
C ASN A 267 11.28 -16.46 0.09
N ARG A 268 10.91 -17.41 0.95
CA ARG A 268 9.88 -17.19 1.99
C ARG A 268 10.19 -16.05 2.97
N ASN A 269 11.47 -15.76 3.18
CA ASN A 269 11.97 -14.71 4.07
C ASN A 269 12.20 -13.38 3.34
N ASP A 270 11.81 -13.26 2.07
CA ASP A 270 11.99 -12.02 1.32
C ASP A 270 11.08 -10.92 1.79
N ARG A 271 11.61 -9.71 1.74
CA ARG A 271 10.85 -8.49 2.00
C ARG A 271 10.27 -7.98 0.70
N VAL A 272 8.95 -7.81 0.71
CA VAL A 272 8.18 -7.36 -0.44
C VAL A 272 7.32 -6.17 -0.06
N GLY A 273 6.97 -5.36 -1.06
CA GLY A 273 6.01 -4.28 -0.93
C GLY A 273 4.66 -4.83 -0.50
N LYS A 274 4.24 -4.42 0.70
CA LYS A 274 3.02 -4.84 1.35
C LYS A 274 1.84 -3.96 0.98
N SER A 275 2.06 -2.67 0.72
CA SER A 275 0.98 -1.74 0.41
C SER A 275 1.38 -0.65 -0.59
N TYR A 276 0.37 -0.13 -1.30
CA TYR A 276 0.42 1.07 -2.14
C TYR A 276 1.60 1.15 -3.12
N ILE A 277 2.41 2.21 -3.13
CA ILE A 277 3.50 2.36 -4.12
C ILE A 277 4.49 1.20 -4.02
N GLU A 278 4.93 0.84 -2.81
CA GLU A 278 5.83 -0.30 -2.60
C GLU A 278 5.28 -1.61 -3.19
N GLN A 279 3.98 -1.88 -3.01
CA GLN A 279 3.32 -3.08 -3.55
C GLN A 279 3.13 -3.00 -5.07
N ARG A 280 2.63 -1.86 -5.56
CA ARG A 280 2.27 -1.67 -6.96
C ARG A 280 3.49 -1.76 -7.87
N TYR A 281 4.61 -1.22 -7.40
CA TYR A 281 5.86 -1.15 -8.13
C TYR A 281 6.91 -2.13 -7.58
N GLU A 282 6.48 -3.24 -6.94
CA GLU A 282 7.37 -4.30 -6.45
C GLU A 282 8.35 -4.77 -7.52
N ASP A 283 7.86 -5.07 -8.73
CA ASP A 283 8.70 -5.60 -9.81
C ASP A 283 9.79 -4.60 -10.30
N VAL A 284 9.60 -3.30 -9.99
CA VAL A 284 10.55 -2.24 -10.32
C VAL A 284 11.50 -1.97 -9.16
N LEU A 285 10.95 -1.85 -7.96
CA LEU A 285 11.68 -1.51 -6.74
C LEU A 285 12.49 -2.68 -6.19
N HIS A 286 12.09 -3.92 -6.45
CA HIS A 286 12.82 -5.11 -6.03
C HIS A 286 14.14 -5.23 -6.79
N GLY A 287 15.25 -5.37 -6.05
CA GLY A 287 16.55 -5.64 -6.66
C GLY A 287 16.75 -7.13 -6.88
N THR A 288 17.47 -7.48 -7.95
CA THR A 288 17.88 -8.86 -8.18
C THR A 288 19.00 -9.21 -7.22
N LYS A 289 18.80 -10.22 -6.37
CA LYS A 289 19.77 -10.60 -5.34
C LYS A 289 21.08 -11.10 -5.94
N GLU A 290 22.13 -10.98 -5.15
CA GLU A 290 23.37 -11.69 -5.44
C GLU A 290 23.21 -13.15 -5.00
N GLU A 291 23.55 -14.08 -5.88
CA GLU A 291 23.48 -15.51 -5.59
C GLU A 291 24.88 -16.09 -5.57
N VAL A 292 25.23 -16.76 -4.47
CA VAL A 292 26.51 -17.42 -4.28
C VAL A 292 26.31 -18.90 -3.97
N LYS A 293 27.02 -19.77 -4.69
CA LYS A 293 27.05 -21.22 -4.47
C LYS A 293 28.21 -21.55 -3.56
N ASN A 294 27.91 -21.93 -2.33
CA ASN A 294 28.92 -22.44 -1.39
C ASN A 294 29.14 -23.93 -1.65
N ILE A 295 30.34 -24.28 -2.10
CA ILE A 295 30.77 -25.66 -2.34
C ILE A 295 31.35 -26.20 -1.04
N THR A 296 30.78 -27.28 -0.52
CA THR A 296 31.21 -27.88 0.75
C THR A 296 31.98 -29.19 0.58
N ASP A 297 32.82 -29.51 1.56
CA ASP A 297 33.42 -30.84 1.68
C ASP A 297 32.41 -31.88 2.21
N LYS A 298 32.81 -33.15 2.26
CA LYS A 298 31.98 -34.23 2.82
C LYS A 298 31.62 -34.04 4.30
N SER A 299 32.34 -33.16 5.00
CA SER A 299 32.15 -32.82 6.41
C SER A 299 31.29 -31.56 6.60
N GLY A 300 30.91 -30.86 5.53
CA GLY A 300 30.09 -29.65 5.55
C GLY A 300 30.85 -28.33 5.64
N ASN A 301 32.18 -28.32 5.58
CA ASN A 301 32.99 -27.09 5.58
C ASN A 301 32.97 -26.45 4.18
N ILE A 302 32.89 -25.13 4.11
CA ILE A 302 32.90 -24.38 2.85
C ILE A 302 34.33 -24.37 2.28
N ILE A 303 34.52 -24.93 1.08
CA ILE A 303 35.81 -24.96 0.37
C ILE A 303 35.93 -23.78 -0.60
N ASN A 304 34.85 -23.47 -1.30
CA ASN A 304 34.82 -22.43 -2.35
C ASN A 304 33.43 -21.79 -2.42
N THR A 305 33.39 -20.52 -2.81
CA THR A 305 32.16 -19.77 -3.03
C THR A 305 32.15 -19.24 -4.46
N GLU A 306 31.24 -19.75 -5.29
CA GLU A 306 31.09 -19.32 -6.68
C GLU A 306 29.94 -18.32 -6.81
N ILE A 307 30.19 -17.15 -7.41
CA ILE A 307 29.13 -16.17 -7.69
C ILE A 307 28.34 -16.66 -8.91
N ILE A 308 27.08 -17.05 -8.70
CA ILE A 308 26.15 -17.46 -9.76
C ILE A 308 25.61 -16.23 -10.48
N SER A 309 25.23 -15.21 -9.70
CA SER A 309 24.65 -13.97 -10.22
C SER A 309 25.13 -12.78 -9.41
N LYS A 310 25.60 -11.73 -10.10
CA LYS A 310 25.93 -10.45 -9.46
C LYS A 310 24.64 -9.72 -9.13
N GLY A 311 24.42 -9.45 -7.85
CA GLY A 311 23.23 -8.71 -7.41
C GLY A 311 23.18 -7.32 -8.01
N LYS A 312 21.96 -6.82 -8.29
CA LYS A 312 21.71 -5.47 -8.79
C LYS A 312 20.60 -4.85 -7.95
N SER A 313 20.82 -3.62 -7.51
CA SER A 313 19.78 -2.85 -6.82
C SER A 313 18.55 -2.66 -7.71
N GLY A 314 17.38 -2.57 -7.09
CA GLY A 314 16.13 -2.28 -7.79
C GLY A 314 16.15 -0.90 -8.44
N ASN A 315 15.28 -0.68 -9.42
CA ASN A 315 15.20 0.60 -10.11
C ASN A 315 14.46 1.64 -9.25
N SER A 316 14.88 2.89 -9.34
CA SER A 316 14.25 4.00 -8.63
C SER A 316 12.98 4.47 -9.33
N LEU A 317 12.07 5.04 -8.55
CA LEU A 317 10.88 5.71 -9.04
C LEU A 317 11.01 7.22 -8.83
N THR A 318 10.61 8.01 -9.82
CA THR A 318 10.36 9.44 -9.66
C THR A 318 8.85 9.65 -9.61
N LEU A 319 8.36 10.19 -8.51
CA LEU A 319 6.96 10.53 -8.32
C LEU A 319 6.61 11.83 -9.05
N THR A 320 5.33 12.02 -9.33
CA THR A 320 4.78 13.30 -9.79
C THR A 320 4.57 14.30 -8.65
N ILE A 321 4.56 13.79 -7.41
CA ILE A 321 4.31 14.57 -6.20
C ILE A 321 5.50 15.49 -5.93
N ASP A 322 5.19 16.72 -5.59
CA ASP A 322 6.11 17.69 -5.04
C ASP A 322 6.08 17.61 -3.51
N MET A 323 7.16 17.14 -2.88
CA MET A 323 7.16 16.96 -1.42
C MET A 323 7.08 18.27 -0.65
N GLU A 324 7.56 19.37 -1.23
CA GLU A 324 7.47 20.69 -0.59
C GLU A 324 6.03 21.24 -0.64
N LEU A 325 5.37 21.09 -1.80
CA LEU A 325 3.94 21.38 -1.92
C LEU A 325 3.12 20.49 -0.99
N GLN A 326 3.36 19.18 -1.01
CA GLN A 326 2.65 18.20 -0.18
C GLN A 326 2.73 18.58 1.30
N LYS A 327 3.94 18.92 1.79
CA LYS A 327 4.14 19.35 3.18
C LYS A 327 3.31 20.58 3.53
N LYS A 328 3.37 21.63 2.70
CA LYS A 328 2.61 22.88 2.94
C LYS A 328 1.09 22.67 2.86
N VAL A 329 0.62 21.77 1.99
CA VAL A 329 -0.80 21.37 1.91
C VAL A 329 -1.23 20.63 3.17
N GLU A 330 -0.42 19.67 3.65
CA GLU A 330 -0.68 18.96 4.90
C GLU A 330 -0.70 19.91 6.11
N GLU A 331 0.25 20.85 6.20
CA GLU A 331 0.28 21.89 7.24
C GLU A 331 -0.97 22.77 7.21
N SER A 332 -1.45 23.16 6.02
CA SER A 332 -2.72 23.90 5.86
C SER A 332 -3.91 23.07 6.36
N LEU A 333 -3.98 21.78 6.02
CA LEU A 333 -5.03 20.89 6.53
C LEU A 333 -4.99 20.78 8.06
N GLU A 334 -3.83 20.53 8.65
CA GLU A 334 -3.67 20.41 10.10
C GLU A 334 -4.06 21.70 10.83
N LYS A 335 -3.57 22.84 10.35
CA LYS A 335 -3.91 24.17 10.87
C LYS A 335 -5.43 24.39 10.87
N ASN A 336 -6.09 24.17 9.74
CA ASN A 336 -7.53 24.41 9.61
C ASN A 336 -8.36 23.41 10.42
N LEU A 337 -7.97 22.13 10.45
CA LEU A 337 -8.63 21.11 11.27
C LEU A 337 -8.61 21.49 12.76
N ARG A 338 -7.45 21.93 13.29
CA ARG A 338 -7.35 22.39 14.69
C ARG A 338 -8.16 23.65 14.94
N ALA A 339 -8.10 24.62 14.03
CA ALA A 339 -8.78 25.90 14.20
C ALA A 339 -10.31 25.77 14.24
N PHE A 340 -10.88 24.86 13.43
CA PHE A 340 -12.33 24.69 13.32
C PHE A 340 -12.91 23.61 14.25
N LYS A 341 -12.11 22.72 14.85
CA LYS A 341 -12.61 21.62 15.68
C LYS A 341 -13.49 22.07 16.84
N SER A 342 -13.17 23.19 17.49
CA SER A 342 -13.95 23.72 18.62
C SER A 342 -15.34 24.21 18.19
N SER A 343 -15.44 24.80 17.00
CA SER A 343 -16.71 25.29 16.44
C SER A 343 -17.50 24.22 15.69
N GLU A 344 -16.82 23.19 15.21
CA GLU A 344 -17.35 22.11 14.40
C GLU A 344 -17.05 20.77 15.07
N PRO A 345 -17.81 20.39 16.13
CA PRO A 345 -17.47 19.24 16.98
C PRO A 345 -17.47 17.91 16.21
N LEU A 346 -18.30 17.79 15.16
CA LEU A 346 -18.41 16.59 14.32
C LEU A 346 -17.28 16.46 13.28
N LEU A 347 -16.52 17.54 13.01
CA LEU A 347 -15.42 17.55 12.06
C LEU A 347 -14.30 16.64 12.56
N ASP A 348 -13.91 15.66 11.77
CA ASP A 348 -12.76 14.81 12.09
C ASP A 348 -11.73 14.73 10.96
N ARG A 349 -12.02 15.17 9.74
CA ARG A 349 -11.10 15.00 8.61
C ARG A 349 -11.27 16.04 7.52
N ALA A 350 -10.24 16.18 6.71
CA ALA A 350 -10.26 16.99 5.50
C ALA A 350 -9.31 16.40 4.45
N PHE A 351 -9.64 16.63 3.17
CA PHE A 351 -8.96 16.05 2.03
C PHE A 351 -8.67 17.11 0.97
N VAL A 352 -7.49 17.02 0.35
CA VAL A 352 -7.08 17.84 -0.80
C VAL A 352 -6.42 16.94 -1.83
N VAL A 353 -6.84 17.08 -3.08
CA VAL A 353 -6.12 16.52 -4.24
C VAL A 353 -5.83 17.67 -5.19
N MET A 354 -4.58 17.76 -5.64
CA MET A 354 -4.12 18.69 -6.66
C MET A 354 -3.51 17.89 -7.81
N THR A 355 -3.90 18.21 -9.03
CA THR A 355 -3.52 17.48 -10.25
C THR A 355 -3.19 18.46 -11.35
N ASN A 356 -2.34 18.07 -12.28
CA ASN A 356 -2.23 18.80 -13.55
C ASN A 356 -3.30 18.27 -14.51
N PRO A 357 -4.25 19.12 -14.95
CA PRO A 357 -5.40 18.66 -15.73
C PRO A 357 -5.04 18.17 -17.13
N ASN A 358 -3.88 18.57 -17.66
CA ASN A 358 -3.47 18.29 -19.04
C ASN A 358 -2.73 16.94 -19.19
N ASN A 359 -2.23 16.39 -18.08
CA ASN A 359 -1.42 15.17 -18.11
C ASN A 359 -1.72 14.17 -16.98
N GLY A 360 -2.65 14.49 -16.07
CA GLY A 360 -3.07 13.59 -14.98
C GLY A 360 -2.07 13.44 -13.84
N GLN A 361 -0.94 14.14 -13.86
CA GLN A 361 0.05 14.07 -12.77
C GLN A 361 -0.55 14.57 -11.46
N ILE A 362 -0.50 13.74 -10.41
CA ILE A 362 -0.86 14.18 -9.06
C ILE A 362 0.28 15.07 -8.54
N LEU A 363 -0.05 16.32 -8.20
CA LEU A 363 0.90 17.30 -7.65
C LEU A 363 0.96 17.18 -6.13
N SER A 364 -0.19 16.95 -5.50
CA SER A 364 -0.35 16.70 -4.07
C SER A 364 -1.62 15.89 -3.83
N MET A 365 -1.58 14.99 -2.87
CA MET A 365 -2.74 14.22 -2.40
C MET A 365 -2.63 14.10 -0.89
N ALA A 366 -3.33 14.99 -0.18
CA ALA A 366 -3.26 15.13 1.25
C ALA A 366 -4.60 14.79 1.90
N GLY A 367 -4.54 14.17 3.06
CA GLY A 367 -5.70 13.88 3.87
C GLY A 367 -5.26 13.80 5.32
N LYS A 368 -6.01 14.42 6.22
CA LYS A 368 -5.68 14.45 7.64
C LYS A 368 -6.91 14.12 8.45
N ARG A 369 -6.73 13.40 9.55
CA ARG A 369 -7.80 13.05 10.48
C ARG A 369 -7.41 13.38 11.92
N ILE A 370 -8.32 14.04 12.62
CA ILE A 370 -8.25 14.29 14.05
C ILE A 370 -8.71 13.04 14.78
N VAL A 371 -7.91 12.57 15.73
CA VAL A 371 -8.19 11.39 16.54
C VAL A 371 -7.87 11.69 18.00
N GLU A 372 -8.72 11.25 18.92
CA GLU A 372 -8.46 11.36 20.34
C GLU A 372 -7.82 10.07 20.85
N LYS A 373 -6.60 10.17 21.38
CA LYS A 373 -5.89 9.05 22.03
C LYS A 373 -5.47 9.47 23.42
N GLU A 374 -5.82 8.66 24.42
CA GLU A 374 -5.44 8.90 25.82
C GLU A 374 -5.79 10.32 26.32
N GLY A 375 -6.91 10.88 25.84
CA GLY A 375 -7.35 12.24 26.17
C GLY A 375 -6.58 13.37 25.47
N LYS A 376 -5.73 13.07 24.48
CA LYS A 376 -5.03 14.05 23.64
C LYS A 376 -5.50 13.99 22.20
N MET A 377 -5.64 15.18 21.61
CA MET A 377 -6.04 15.34 20.22
C MET A 377 -4.81 15.28 19.30
N GLU A 378 -4.69 14.16 18.60
CA GLU A 378 -3.65 13.92 17.60
C GLU A 378 -4.22 14.13 16.19
N ILE A 379 -3.35 14.46 15.24
CA ILE A 379 -3.69 14.45 13.82
C ILE A 379 -2.87 13.37 13.14
N GLU A 380 -3.56 12.48 12.45
CA GLU A 380 -2.98 11.38 11.70
C GLU A 380 -3.09 11.63 10.19
N ASP A 381 -2.16 11.01 9.45
CA ASP A 381 -2.23 10.93 8.00
C ASP A 381 -3.43 10.08 7.54
N LEU A 382 -4.19 10.62 6.59
CA LEU A 382 -5.30 9.95 5.91
C LEU A 382 -5.26 10.26 4.40
N ALA A 383 -4.08 10.46 3.81
CA ALA A 383 -3.94 10.76 2.39
C ALA A 383 -4.66 9.75 1.47
N LEU A 384 -4.64 8.46 1.81
CA LEU A 384 -5.37 7.42 1.09
C LEU A 384 -6.89 7.58 1.08
N GLY A 385 -7.47 8.31 2.05
CA GLY A 385 -8.90 8.58 2.07
C GLY A 385 -9.38 9.31 0.81
N ASN A 386 -8.48 10.01 0.10
CA ASN A 386 -8.78 10.61 -1.20
C ASN A 386 -9.29 9.60 -2.25
N MET A 387 -8.94 8.32 -2.13
CA MET A 387 -9.36 7.25 -3.06
C MET A 387 -10.09 6.09 -2.39
N THR A 388 -10.05 5.99 -1.06
CA THR A 388 -10.66 4.88 -0.29
C THR A 388 -11.91 5.28 0.49
N THR A 389 -12.26 6.57 0.56
CA THR A 389 -13.52 7.04 1.17
C THR A 389 -14.35 7.84 0.17
N SER A 390 -15.66 7.87 0.41
CA SER A 390 -16.63 8.54 -0.47
C SER A 390 -17.65 9.32 0.33
N TYR A 391 -18.08 10.47 -0.20
CA TYR A 391 -19.00 11.39 0.47
C TYR A 391 -20.06 11.91 -0.51
N GLU A 392 -21.21 12.37 -0.01
CA GLU A 392 -22.09 13.23 -0.79
C GLU A 392 -21.37 14.56 -1.03
N LEU A 393 -21.11 14.89 -2.29
CA LEU A 393 -20.24 16.00 -2.65
C LEU A 393 -20.97 17.32 -2.86
N GLY A 394 -22.30 17.28 -2.92
CA GLY A 394 -23.15 18.44 -3.08
C GLY A 394 -22.89 19.19 -4.39
N SER A 395 -23.12 20.50 -4.32
CA SER A 395 -23.22 21.36 -5.52
C SER A 395 -21.96 21.48 -6.40
N ALA A 396 -20.84 20.86 -6.03
CA ALA A 396 -19.63 20.82 -6.86
C ALA A 396 -19.87 20.12 -8.22
N VAL A 397 -20.82 19.17 -8.28
CA VAL A 397 -21.11 18.37 -9.49
C VAL A 397 -22.07 19.03 -10.47
N LYS A 398 -22.59 20.25 -10.18
CA LYS A 398 -23.62 20.90 -11.02
C LYS A 398 -23.19 21.18 -12.46
N GLY A 399 -21.88 21.30 -12.72
CA GLY A 399 -21.35 21.38 -14.07
C GLY A 399 -21.69 20.12 -14.89
N ALA A 400 -21.55 18.92 -14.32
CA ALA A 400 -21.95 17.67 -14.95
C ALA A 400 -23.47 17.61 -15.20
N THR A 401 -24.28 18.07 -14.25
CA THR A 401 -25.75 18.14 -14.40
C THR A 401 -26.16 19.01 -15.58
N LEU A 402 -25.59 20.22 -15.71
CA LEU A 402 -25.90 21.10 -16.83
C LEU A 402 -25.40 20.55 -18.17
N LEU A 403 -24.18 20.00 -18.22
CA LEU A 403 -23.66 19.36 -19.43
C LEU A 403 -24.54 18.19 -19.88
N THR A 404 -25.04 17.39 -18.94
CA THR A 404 -26.01 16.33 -19.20
C THR A 404 -27.32 16.90 -19.77
N GLY A 405 -27.81 18.01 -19.21
CA GLY A 405 -28.99 18.72 -19.72
C GLY A 405 -28.82 19.23 -21.15
N TYR A 406 -27.64 19.74 -21.50
CA TYR A 406 -27.33 20.17 -22.87
C TYR A 406 -27.25 18.99 -23.85
N GLU A 407 -26.57 17.91 -23.45
CA GLU A 407 -26.34 16.77 -24.33
C GLU A 407 -27.62 15.98 -24.62
N THR A 408 -28.49 15.85 -23.61
CA THR A 408 -29.83 15.27 -23.80
C THR A 408 -30.79 16.16 -24.57
N GLY A 409 -30.42 17.42 -24.86
CA GLY A 409 -31.29 18.42 -25.47
C GLY A 409 -32.41 18.92 -24.55
N ALA A 410 -32.37 18.57 -23.27
CA ALA A 410 -33.38 18.96 -22.28
C ALA A 410 -33.36 20.48 -22.01
N ILE A 411 -32.19 21.09 -22.09
CA ILE A 411 -31.97 22.54 -21.96
C ILE A 411 -30.96 23.03 -23.00
N LYS A 412 -30.93 24.34 -23.25
CA LYS A 412 -29.94 25.02 -24.11
C LYS A 412 -29.18 26.09 -23.32
N PRO A 413 -27.93 26.42 -23.70
CA PRO A 413 -27.20 27.52 -23.09
C PRO A 413 -28.01 28.82 -23.11
N GLY A 414 -28.11 29.49 -21.96
CA GLY A 414 -28.89 30.71 -21.80
C GLY A 414 -30.39 30.52 -21.48
N ASP A 415 -30.90 29.28 -21.46
CA ASP A 415 -32.28 29.00 -21.03
C ASP A 415 -32.53 29.58 -19.63
N GLN A 416 -33.66 30.28 -19.49
CA GLN A 416 -34.05 30.92 -18.24
C GLN A 416 -35.10 30.10 -17.50
N PHE A 417 -34.87 29.89 -16.21
CA PHE A 417 -35.82 29.27 -15.31
C PHE A 417 -36.12 30.19 -14.14
N TYR A 418 -37.38 30.16 -13.70
CA TYR A 418 -37.80 30.84 -12.49
C TYR A 418 -37.40 30.01 -11.27
N ASP A 419 -36.40 30.46 -10.52
CA ASP A 419 -35.97 29.86 -9.27
C ASP A 419 -36.91 30.29 -8.12
N ALA A 420 -37.73 29.34 -7.68
CA ALA A 420 -38.60 29.44 -6.51
C ALA A 420 -38.76 28.08 -5.82
N PRO A 421 -39.14 28.04 -4.53
CA PRO A 421 -39.36 26.79 -3.81
C PRO A 421 -40.36 25.85 -4.52
N MET A 422 -39.94 24.61 -4.75
CA MET A 422 -40.73 23.57 -5.42
C MET A 422 -41.35 22.63 -4.39
N LYS A 423 -42.68 22.64 -4.30
CA LYS A 423 -43.45 21.73 -3.44
C LYS A 423 -44.06 20.59 -4.25
N PHE A 424 -43.82 19.37 -3.80
CA PHE A 424 -44.42 18.14 -4.34
C PHE A 424 -45.42 17.56 -3.35
N LYS A 425 -46.31 16.68 -3.82
CA LYS A 425 -47.35 16.06 -2.99
C LYS A 425 -46.72 15.29 -1.82
N GLY A 426 -47.09 15.65 -0.58
CA GLY A 426 -46.67 14.92 0.63
C GLY A 426 -45.22 15.13 1.06
N THR A 427 -44.49 16.09 0.47
CA THR A 427 -43.09 16.37 0.84
C THR A 427 -42.91 17.80 1.35
N GLN A 428 -41.79 18.05 2.03
CA GLN A 428 -41.32 19.42 2.23
C GLN A 428 -40.94 20.06 0.87
N ALA A 429 -40.96 21.39 0.83
CA ALA A 429 -40.57 22.13 -0.36
C ALA A 429 -39.05 22.04 -0.56
N LYS A 430 -38.62 21.62 -1.76
CA LYS A 430 -37.22 21.65 -2.17
C LYS A 430 -36.89 23.06 -2.67
N LYS A 431 -35.78 23.63 -2.20
CA LYS A 431 -35.41 25.04 -2.47
C LYS A 431 -33.90 25.21 -2.62
N SER A 432 -33.52 26.33 -3.23
CA SER A 432 -32.16 26.86 -3.16
C SER A 432 -31.89 27.43 -1.75
N TRP A 433 -30.62 27.72 -1.43
CA TRP A 433 -30.24 28.29 -0.13
C TRP A 433 -30.89 29.67 0.11
N ASN A 434 -31.15 30.43 -0.96
CA ASN A 434 -32.01 31.60 -0.90
C ASN A 434 -33.49 31.17 -0.86
N VAL A 435 -34.12 31.35 0.30
CA VAL A 435 -35.49 30.89 0.56
C VAL A 435 -36.52 31.60 -0.31
N SER A 436 -36.28 32.86 -0.67
CA SER A 436 -37.15 33.65 -1.52
C SER A 436 -37.02 33.31 -3.02
N GLY A 437 -36.03 32.48 -3.38
CA GLY A 437 -35.67 32.20 -4.76
C GLY A 437 -34.83 33.31 -5.39
N PHE A 438 -34.31 33.05 -6.60
CA PHE A 438 -33.50 34.00 -7.37
C PHE A 438 -34.26 34.66 -8.53
N GLY A 439 -35.56 34.37 -8.68
CA GLY A 439 -36.34 34.82 -9.83
C GLY A 439 -35.87 34.16 -11.13
N ASN A 440 -36.01 34.86 -12.26
CA ASN A 440 -35.56 34.33 -13.55
C ASN A 440 -34.03 34.37 -13.64
N ILE A 441 -33.41 33.19 -13.71
CA ILE A 441 -31.96 33.04 -13.85
C ILE A 441 -31.64 32.12 -15.02
N ASN A 442 -30.49 32.35 -15.66
CA ASN A 442 -29.94 31.44 -16.67
C ASN A 442 -28.94 30.46 -16.06
N ASP A 443 -28.41 29.57 -16.89
CA ASP A 443 -27.37 28.58 -16.57
C ASP A 443 -26.13 29.17 -15.86
N LEU A 444 -25.57 30.28 -16.37
CA LEU A 444 -24.40 30.92 -15.74
C LEU A 444 -24.72 31.44 -14.35
N ARG A 445 -25.84 32.17 -14.22
CA ARG A 445 -26.31 32.69 -12.94
C ARG A 445 -26.60 31.54 -11.98
N ALA A 446 -27.19 30.45 -12.47
CA ALA A 446 -27.48 29.25 -11.68
C ALA A 446 -26.21 28.59 -11.13
N LEU A 447 -25.12 28.52 -11.90
CA LEU A 447 -23.83 28.09 -11.38
C LEU A 447 -23.27 29.08 -10.36
N GLN A 448 -23.23 30.37 -10.70
CA GLN A 448 -22.69 31.46 -9.89
C GLN A 448 -23.25 31.46 -8.47
N VAL A 449 -24.58 31.44 -8.33
CA VAL A 449 -25.27 31.42 -7.03
C VAL A 449 -25.55 30.02 -6.53
N SER A 450 -25.12 28.98 -7.25
CA SER A 450 -25.37 27.58 -6.88
C SER A 450 -26.86 27.28 -6.68
N SER A 451 -27.72 27.68 -7.61
CA SER A 451 -29.16 27.38 -7.59
C SER A 451 -29.38 25.86 -7.56
N ASN A 452 -30.20 25.37 -6.62
CA ASN A 452 -30.66 23.97 -6.60
C ASN A 452 -31.87 23.81 -7.50
N VAL A 453 -32.77 24.79 -7.50
CA VAL A 453 -34.02 24.74 -8.26
C VAL A 453 -33.76 24.66 -9.77
N TYR A 454 -32.76 25.37 -10.30
CA TYR A 454 -32.38 25.25 -11.71
C TYR A 454 -31.95 23.82 -12.07
N MET A 455 -31.20 23.15 -11.18
CA MET A 455 -30.76 21.77 -11.37
C MET A 455 -31.92 20.79 -11.28
N PHE A 456 -32.86 21.02 -10.35
CA PHE A 456 -34.10 20.24 -10.26
C PHE A 456 -34.92 20.37 -11.53
N GLN A 457 -35.10 21.59 -12.06
CA GLN A 457 -35.82 21.81 -13.31
C GLN A 457 -35.10 21.15 -14.50
N THR A 458 -33.77 21.20 -14.52
CA THR A 458 -32.97 20.49 -15.53
C THR A 458 -33.21 18.98 -15.45
N ALA A 459 -33.16 18.39 -14.25
CA ALA A 459 -33.42 16.96 -14.05
C ALA A 459 -34.85 16.56 -14.44
N LEU A 460 -35.86 17.38 -14.11
CA LEU A 460 -37.24 17.16 -14.52
C LEU A 460 -37.42 17.23 -16.04
N LYS A 461 -36.74 18.17 -16.71
CA LYS A 461 -36.74 18.26 -18.18
C LYS A 461 -36.07 17.06 -18.84
N ILE A 462 -34.95 16.57 -18.29
CA ILE A 462 -34.32 15.31 -18.74
C ILE A 462 -35.29 14.15 -18.57
N ALA A 463 -36.06 14.12 -17.48
CA ALA A 463 -37.09 13.11 -17.24
C ALA A 463 -38.33 13.24 -18.14
N GLY A 464 -38.48 14.33 -18.91
CA GLY A 464 -39.68 14.63 -19.67
C GLY A 464 -40.89 14.97 -18.79
N VAL A 465 -40.66 15.40 -17.55
CA VAL A 465 -41.71 15.70 -16.56
C VAL A 465 -41.84 17.21 -16.38
N ASN A 466 -43.06 17.72 -16.50
CA ASN A 466 -43.36 19.12 -16.18
C ASN A 466 -43.69 19.27 -14.70
N TYR A 467 -43.07 20.26 -14.05
CA TYR A 467 -43.39 20.56 -12.66
C TYR A 467 -44.80 21.11 -12.51
N VAL A 468 -45.58 20.50 -11.63
CA VAL A 468 -46.90 20.99 -11.19
C VAL A 468 -46.87 21.19 -9.67
N PRO A 469 -47.20 22.37 -9.14
CA PRO A 469 -47.23 22.61 -7.70
C PRO A 469 -48.15 21.63 -6.95
N ASN A 470 -47.63 21.00 -5.89
CA ASN A 470 -48.30 19.93 -5.13
C ASN A 470 -48.70 18.69 -5.97
N GLY A 471 -48.18 18.55 -7.19
CA GLY A 471 -48.37 17.36 -8.02
C GLY A 471 -47.57 16.15 -7.53
N SER A 472 -47.95 14.97 -8.01
CA SER A 472 -47.14 13.76 -7.89
C SER A 472 -45.95 13.83 -8.86
N LEU A 473 -44.82 13.26 -8.44
CA LEU A 473 -43.64 13.12 -9.27
C LEU A 473 -43.44 11.64 -9.58
N ASP A 474 -43.38 11.30 -10.87
CA ASP A 474 -43.05 9.96 -11.34
C ASP A 474 -41.85 10.05 -12.29
N ILE A 475 -40.81 9.28 -12.00
CA ILE A 475 -39.54 9.30 -12.73
C ILE A 475 -39.14 7.85 -13.01
N LYS A 476 -38.87 7.56 -14.28
CA LYS A 476 -38.40 6.25 -14.73
C LYS A 476 -36.95 6.02 -14.34
N GLN A 477 -36.59 4.77 -14.02
CA GLN A 477 -35.21 4.35 -13.76
C GLN A 477 -34.24 4.72 -14.89
N GLU A 478 -34.71 4.70 -16.14
CA GLU A 478 -33.91 5.07 -17.32
C GLU A 478 -33.29 6.46 -17.20
N VAL A 479 -33.96 7.40 -16.54
CA VAL A 479 -33.45 8.76 -16.35
C VAL A 479 -32.23 8.78 -15.42
N PHE A 480 -32.26 8.00 -14.34
CA PHE A 480 -31.09 7.82 -13.46
C PHE A 480 -29.93 7.20 -14.23
N ASN A 481 -30.20 6.21 -15.08
CA ASN A 481 -29.17 5.56 -15.89
C ASN A 481 -28.54 6.56 -16.88
N THR A 482 -29.35 7.40 -17.53
CA THR A 482 -28.87 8.46 -18.42
C THR A 482 -28.00 9.47 -17.68
N MET A 483 -28.45 9.97 -16.52
CA MET A 483 -27.64 10.92 -15.74
C MET A 483 -26.33 10.30 -15.26
N ARG A 484 -26.36 9.06 -14.73
CA ARG A 484 -25.16 8.33 -14.32
C ARG A 484 -24.24 8.04 -15.50
N TYR A 485 -24.77 7.74 -16.69
CA TYR A 485 -23.95 7.53 -17.89
C TYR A 485 -23.07 8.74 -18.19
N TYR A 486 -23.66 9.94 -18.19
CA TYR A 486 -22.90 11.17 -18.42
C TYR A 486 -21.94 11.50 -17.28
N PHE A 487 -22.35 11.31 -16.01
CA PHE A 487 -21.47 11.53 -14.85
C PHE A 487 -20.21 10.64 -14.90
N LYS A 488 -20.36 9.38 -15.33
CA LYS A 488 -19.25 8.45 -15.50
C LYS A 488 -18.23 8.89 -16.54
N GLN A 489 -18.63 9.65 -17.56
CA GLN A 489 -17.68 10.17 -18.56
C GLN A 489 -16.65 11.13 -17.94
N PHE A 490 -17.00 11.77 -16.82
CA PHE A 490 -16.10 12.64 -16.06
C PHE A 490 -15.31 11.92 -14.95
N GLY A 491 -15.55 10.62 -14.74
CA GLY A 491 -14.94 9.85 -13.65
C GLY A 491 -15.80 9.69 -12.40
N LEU A 492 -16.99 10.31 -12.36
CA LEU A 492 -17.89 10.19 -11.20
C LEU A 492 -18.62 8.85 -11.24
N GLY A 493 -18.31 7.96 -10.29
CA GLY A 493 -18.98 6.65 -10.15
C GLY A 493 -18.30 5.52 -10.92
N VAL A 494 -17.08 5.74 -11.39
CA VAL A 494 -16.21 4.76 -12.06
C VAL A 494 -14.79 4.87 -11.49
N PRO A 495 -13.94 3.82 -11.66
CA PRO A 495 -12.54 3.89 -11.28
C PRO A 495 -11.85 5.04 -12.00
N THR A 496 -11.01 5.79 -11.28
CA THR A 496 -10.23 6.88 -11.87
C THR A 496 -9.06 6.35 -12.69
N GLY A 497 -8.64 5.12 -12.40
CA GLY A 497 -7.49 4.45 -13.01
C GLY A 497 -6.16 4.83 -12.37
N ILE A 498 -6.17 5.46 -11.19
CA ILE A 498 -4.91 5.81 -10.49
C ILE A 498 -4.01 4.59 -10.36
N ASP A 499 -2.70 4.80 -10.50
CA ASP A 499 -1.66 3.78 -10.41
C ASP A 499 -1.40 3.34 -8.96
N LEU A 500 -2.45 3.10 -8.18
CA LEU A 500 -2.45 2.57 -6.83
C LEU A 500 -3.51 1.47 -6.66
N PRO A 501 -3.27 0.48 -5.78
CA PRO A 501 -4.26 -0.54 -5.48
C PRO A 501 -5.40 0.02 -4.62
N ASN A 502 -6.56 -0.62 -4.67
CA ASN A 502 -7.71 -0.43 -3.76
C ASN A 502 -8.48 0.89 -3.90
N GLU A 503 -8.53 1.53 -5.08
CA GLU A 503 -9.46 2.64 -5.30
C GLU A 503 -10.92 2.17 -5.23
N ILE A 504 -11.80 2.99 -4.64
CA ILE A 504 -13.24 2.76 -4.62
C ILE A 504 -13.96 3.71 -5.59
N ILE A 505 -15.16 3.32 -6.03
CA ILE A 505 -15.94 4.09 -7.02
C ILE A 505 -17.05 4.95 -6.38
N GLY A 506 -17.17 4.93 -5.06
CA GLY A 506 -18.30 5.51 -4.32
C GLY A 506 -19.51 4.58 -4.26
N GLN A 507 -20.62 5.09 -3.72
CA GLN A 507 -21.86 4.32 -3.55
C GLN A 507 -22.94 4.80 -4.52
N THR A 508 -23.55 3.85 -5.22
CA THR A 508 -24.68 4.06 -6.12
C THR A 508 -25.71 2.96 -5.91
N ARG A 509 -27.00 3.24 -6.17
CA ARG A 509 -28.05 2.21 -6.09
C ARG A 509 -28.31 1.58 -7.46
N LYS A 510 -28.65 0.29 -7.46
CA LYS A 510 -29.04 -0.43 -8.70
C LYS A 510 -30.47 -0.13 -9.15
N VAL A 511 -31.37 0.13 -8.18
CA VAL A 511 -32.77 0.45 -8.43
C VAL A 511 -33.15 1.65 -7.56
N ASP A 512 -33.68 2.68 -8.21
CA ASP A 512 -34.07 3.96 -7.64
C ASP A 512 -35.59 4.10 -7.73
N SER A 513 -36.28 3.68 -6.66
CA SER A 513 -37.74 3.64 -6.59
C SER A 513 -38.38 4.95 -6.08
N GLN A 514 -37.57 5.90 -5.61
CA GLN A 514 -38.05 7.18 -5.08
C GLN A 514 -37.67 8.33 -6.03
N PRO A 515 -38.64 8.92 -6.75
CA PRO A 515 -38.39 9.98 -7.74
C PRO A 515 -37.65 11.20 -7.19
N GLY A 516 -37.83 11.51 -5.90
CA GLY A 516 -37.13 12.61 -5.23
C GLY A 516 -35.61 12.50 -5.28
N PHE A 517 -35.05 11.29 -5.33
CA PHE A 517 -33.60 11.08 -5.40
C PHE A 517 -32.99 11.53 -6.72
N LEU A 518 -33.75 11.66 -7.82
CA LEU A 518 -33.20 12.24 -9.04
C LEU A 518 -32.87 13.71 -8.84
N LEU A 519 -33.72 14.41 -8.09
CA LEU A 519 -33.51 15.82 -7.75
C LEU A 519 -32.28 15.94 -6.85
N ASP A 520 -32.14 15.05 -5.85
CA ASP A 520 -30.97 15.03 -4.96
C ASP A 520 -29.68 14.64 -5.70
N PHE A 521 -29.76 13.70 -6.65
CA PHE A 521 -28.66 13.35 -7.56
C PHE A 521 -28.20 14.56 -8.37
N SER A 522 -29.13 15.34 -8.93
CA SER A 522 -28.82 16.51 -9.78
C SER A 522 -28.04 17.62 -9.05
N ILE A 523 -28.06 17.61 -7.72
CA ILE A 523 -27.32 18.54 -6.85
C ILE A 523 -26.20 17.86 -6.05
N GLY A 524 -25.90 16.59 -6.31
CA GLY A 524 -24.80 15.83 -5.69
C GLY A 524 -25.06 15.35 -4.26
N GLN A 525 -26.32 15.17 -3.85
CA GLN A 525 -26.72 14.73 -2.50
C GLN A 525 -27.35 13.32 -2.49
N TYR A 526 -26.92 12.45 -3.40
CA TYR A 526 -27.44 11.08 -3.48
C TYR A 526 -26.34 10.04 -3.69
N ASP A 527 -25.77 9.97 -4.90
CA ASP A 527 -24.60 9.14 -5.15
C ASP A 527 -23.37 9.77 -4.46
N THR A 528 -22.53 8.94 -3.86
CA THR A 528 -21.30 9.39 -3.21
C THR A 528 -20.09 9.16 -4.11
N TYR A 529 -19.07 9.99 -3.97
CA TYR A 529 -17.85 9.88 -4.78
C TYR A 529 -16.61 10.24 -3.94
N THR A 530 -15.43 9.85 -4.41
CA THR A 530 -14.17 10.11 -3.73
C THR A 530 -13.64 11.52 -4.03
N PRO A 531 -12.80 12.11 -3.15
CA PRO A 531 -12.09 13.35 -3.46
C PRO A 531 -11.28 13.26 -4.77
N LEU A 532 -10.63 12.12 -5.06
CA LEU A 532 -9.90 11.91 -6.31
C LEU A 532 -10.82 11.93 -7.54
N GLN A 533 -12.03 11.37 -7.46
CA GLN A 533 -13.02 11.46 -8.54
C GLN A 533 -13.44 12.91 -8.80
N LEU A 534 -13.55 13.77 -7.77
CA LEU A 534 -13.79 15.20 -7.97
C LEU A 534 -12.64 15.88 -8.70
N ALA A 535 -11.40 15.60 -8.31
CA ALA A 535 -10.22 16.15 -8.96
C ALA A 535 -10.16 15.75 -10.44
N GLN A 536 -10.46 14.49 -10.77
CA GLN A 536 -10.56 14.02 -12.17
C GLN A 536 -11.72 14.71 -12.93
N TYR A 537 -12.88 14.87 -12.29
CA TYR A 537 -14.03 15.57 -12.89
C TYR A 537 -13.70 17.02 -13.27
N ILE A 538 -13.13 17.79 -12.34
CA ILE A 538 -12.80 19.19 -12.62
C ILE A 538 -11.63 19.31 -13.60
N SER A 539 -10.68 18.37 -13.55
CA SER A 539 -9.59 18.28 -14.54
C SER A 539 -10.11 18.02 -15.94
N THR A 540 -11.11 17.16 -16.08
CA THR A 540 -11.77 16.86 -17.37
C THR A 540 -12.41 18.11 -17.96
N ILE A 541 -13.09 18.92 -17.14
CA ILE A 541 -13.65 20.21 -17.59
C ILE A 541 -12.53 21.18 -17.96
N ALA A 542 -11.52 21.34 -17.10
CA ALA A 542 -10.40 22.25 -17.32
C ALA A 542 -9.68 21.95 -18.65
N ASN A 543 -9.40 20.68 -18.92
CA ASN A 543 -8.73 20.19 -20.12
C ASN A 543 -9.69 19.94 -21.31
N GLY A 544 -10.75 20.73 -21.43
CA GLY A 544 -11.59 20.76 -22.65
C GLY A 544 -12.37 19.48 -22.94
N GLY A 545 -12.63 18.66 -21.91
CA GLY A 545 -13.43 17.44 -22.00
C GLY A 545 -12.62 16.14 -22.07
N TYR A 546 -11.29 16.18 -21.99
CA TYR A 546 -10.46 14.97 -21.97
C TYR A 546 -10.27 14.47 -20.53
N ARG A 547 -10.79 13.28 -20.25
CA ARG A 547 -10.59 12.60 -18.96
C ARG A 547 -9.28 11.84 -18.99
N ILE A 548 -8.33 12.27 -18.18
CA ILE A 548 -6.99 11.68 -18.10
C ILE A 548 -6.89 10.80 -16.84
N GLN A 549 -6.20 9.67 -16.98
CA GLN A 549 -5.87 8.79 -15.88
C GLN A 549 -4.92 9.51 -14.90
N PRO A 550 -5.25 9.62 -13.60
CA PRO A 550 -4.35 10.22 -12.64
C PRO A 550 -3.13 9.32 -12.43
N GLN A 551 -1.94 9.90 -12.28
CA GLN A 551 -0.70 9.16 -12.10
C GLN A 551 0.15 9.74 -10.98
N ILE A 552 0.71 8.86 -10.15
CA ILE A 552 1.62 9.18 -9.04
C ILE A 552 3.07 8.97 -9.43
N VAL A 553 3.38 7.99 -10.29
CA VAL A 553 4.75 7.79 -10.80
C VAL A 553 4.91 8.46 -12.15
N GLN A 554 5.97 9.24 -12.29
CA GLN A 554 6.36 9.90 -13.53
C GLN A 554 7.33 9.05 -14.34
N GLU A 555 8.38 8.51 -13.68
CA GLU A 555 9.48 7.82 -14.36
C GLU A 555 10.02 6.67 -13.53
N ILE A 556 10.56 5.68 -14.23
CA ILE A 556 11.40 4.60 -13.69
C ILE A 556 12.83 4.89 -14.12
N ARG A 557 13.75 4.91 -13.16
CA ARG A 557 15.15 5.27 -13.35
C ARG A 557 16.10 4.18 -12.84
N GLU A 558 17.29 4.12 -13.41
CA GLU A 558 18.34 3.26 -12.83
C GLU A 558 18.71 3.77 -11.44
N GLN A 559 19.00 2.87 -10.50
CA GLN A 559 19.53 3.26 -9.20
C GLN A 559 20.95 3.82 -9.39
N SER A 560 21.15 5.06 -9.01
CA SER A 560 22.49 5.67 -8.95
C SER A 560 23.20 5.26 -7.66
N ILE A 561 24.50 5.03 -7.78
CA ILE A 561 25.41 4.74 -6.66
C ILE A 561 25.93 6.05 -6.03
N LYS A 562 25.83 7.18 -6.76
CA LYS A 562 26.17 8.53 -6.29
C LYS A 562 24.87 9.32 -6.04
N GLU A 563 24.93 10.42 -5.30
CA GLU A 563 23.79 11.32 -5.02
C GLU A 563 23.15 11.97 -6.27
N GLU A 564 23.60 11.61 -7.47
CA GLU A 564 23.03 12.06 -8.73
C GLU A 564 21.81 11.20 -9.12
N VAL A 565 20.80 11.83 -9.73
CA VAL A 565 19.61 11.13 -10.23
C VAL A 565 20.00 10.21 -11.39
N GLY A 566 19.64 8.92 -11.30
CA GLY A 566 19.97 7.94 -12.32
C GLY A 566 19.26 8.15 -13.66
N LYS A 567 19.74 7.43 -14.70
CA LYS A 567 19.21 7.53 -16.07
C LYS A 567 17.77 7.04 -16.14
N VAL A 568 16.96 7.70 -16.98
CA VAL A 568 15.57 7.29 -17.25
C VAL A 568 15.57 5.98 -18.03
N ILE A 569 14.94 4.95 -17.46
CA ILE A 569 14.66 3.67 -18.12
C ILE A 569 13.34 3.77 -18.89
N ARG A 570 12.33 4.34 -18.23
CA ARG A 570 10.98 4.46 -18.79
C ARG A 570 10.27 5.69 -18.22
N SER A 571 9.72 6.51 -19.10
CA SER A 571 8.74 7.55 -18.73
C SER A 571 7.33 6.95 -18.77
N ILE A 572 6.49 7.33 -17.82
CA ILE A 572 5.07 6.96 -17.79
C ILE A 572 4.29 8.08 -18.48
N GLU A 573 3.86 7.80 -19.71
CA GLU A 573 3.13 8.75 -20.55
C GLU A 573 1.67 8.89 -20.08
N PRO A 574 1.09 10.11 -20.15
CA PRO A 574 -0.31 10.35 -19.81
C PRO A 574 -1.28 9.51 -20.64
N VAL A 575 -2.26 8.90 -19.97
CA VAL A 575 -3.29 8.08 -20.62
C VAL A 575 -4.62 8.82 -20.66
N VAL A 576 -5.11 9.13 -21.85
CA VAL A 576 -6.47 9.64 -22.06
C VAL A 576 -7.45 8.47 -21.99
N LEU A 577 -8.33 8.46 -20.99
CA LEU A 577 -9.31 7.39 -20.77
C LEU A 577 -10.50 7.52 -21.72
N ASN A 578 -11.00 8.75 -21.90
CA ASN A 578 -12.01 9.11 -22.88
C ASN A 578 -12.06 10.63 -23.06
N ARG A 579 -12.73 11.07 -24.12
CA ARG A 579 -13.27 12.42 -24.21
C ARG A 579 -14.76 12.36 -23.87
N ILE A 580 -15.30 13.39 -23.23
CA ILE A 580 -16.76 13.49 -23.01
C ILE A 580 -17.48 13.80 -24.32
N ASP A 581 -18.73 13.37 -24.44
CA ASP A 581 -19.53 13.52 -25.65
C ASP A 581 -19.89 14.99 -25.94
N MET A 582 -19.93 15.81 -24.88
CA MET A 582 -20.37 17.20 -24.97
C MET A 582 -19.52 18.05 -25.91
N LYS A 583 -20.22 18.95 -26.62
CA LYS A 583 -19.60 19.95 -27.50
C LYS A 583 -18.69 20.89 -26.71
N THR A 584 -17.60 21.31 -27.35
CA THR A 584 -16.64 22.27 -26.76
C THR A 584 -17.32 23.56 -26.31
N GLU A 585 -18.27 24.09 -27.09
CA GLU A 585 -19.06 25.28 -26.74
C GLU A 585 -19.82 25.13 -25.42
N HIS A 586 -20.37 23.94 -25.14
CA HIS A 586 -21.05 23.65 -23.89
C HIS A 586 -20.06 23.56 -22.72
N ILE A 587 -18.89 22.98 -22.94
CA ILE A 587 -17.82 22.90 -21.93
C ILE A 587 -17.33 24.31 -21.58
N ASP A 588 -17.06 25.15 -22.59
CA ASP A 588 -16.60 26.53 -22.41
C ASP A 588 -17.66 27.38 -21.69
N ARG A 589 -18.94 27.14 -21.96
CA ARG A 589 -20.04 27.76 -21.21
C ARG A 589 -19.98 27.42 -19.72
N ILE A 590 -19.69 26.16 -19.36
CA ILE A 590 -19.52 25.76 -17.95
C ILE A 590 -18.26 26.36 -17.34
N LYS A 591 -17.15 26.42 -18.09
CA LYS A 591 -15.92 27.10 -17.65
C LYS A 591 -16.22 28.55 -17.29
N GLU A 592 -16.95 29.27 -18.14
CA GLU A 592 -17.37 30.65 -17.85
C GLU A 592 -18.26 30.74 -16.61
N GLY A 593 -19.19 29.79 -16.44
CA GLY A 593 -19.99 29.67 -15.22
C GLY A 593 -19.14 29.48 -13.96
N PHE A 594 -18.11 28.63 -14.02
CA PHE A 594 -17.15 28.42 -12.94
C PHE A 594 -16.27 29.65 -12.67
N ARG A 595 -15.94 30.44 -13.69
CA ARG A 595 -15.30 31.75 -13.53
C ARG A 595 -16.20 32.70 -12.75
N TRP A 596 -17.49 32.75 -13.09
CA TRP A 596 -18.46 33.62 -12.38
C TRP A 596 -18.61 33.26 -10.91
N VAL A 597 -18.55 31.97 -10.56
CA VAL A 597 -18.63 31.52 -9.17
C VAL A 597 -17.51 32.12 -8.31
N PHE A 598 -16.29 32.24 -8.84
CA PHE A 598 -15.11 32.69 -8.10
C PHE A 598 -14.79 34.18 -8.27
N GLN A 599 -15.23 34.81 -9.36
CA GLN A 599 -14.75 36.14 -9.74
C GLN A 599 -15.85 37.21 -9.89
N GLU A 600 -17.10 36.83 -10.14
CA GLU A 600 -18.15 37.77 -10.56
C GLU A 600 -19.27 37.93 -9.51
N GLY A 601 -19.72 39.18 -9.32
CA GLY A 601 -20.91 39.52 -8.53
C GLY A 601 -20.91 38.95 -7.11
N ASP A 602 -22.00 38.29 -6.74
CA ASP A 602 -22.26 37.58 -5.49
C ASP A 602 -22.04 36.06 -5.63
N GLY A 603 -21.13 35.64 -6.51
CA GLY A 603 -20.75 34.23 -6.66
C GLY A 603 -20.25 33.62 -5.35
N THR A 604 -20.61 32.35 -5.12
CA THR A 604 -20.35 31.68 -3.82
C THR A 604 -18.87 31.57 -3.41
N GLY A 605 -17.92 31.70 -4.34
CA GLY A 605 -16.48 31.71 -4.07
C GLY A 605 -15.82 33.10 -4.11
N VAL A 606 -16.56 34.15 -4.48
CA VAL A 606 -16.03 35.50 -4.72
C VAL A 606 -15.24 36.06 -3.53
N LYS A 607 -15.76 35.86 -2.32
CA LYS A 607 -15.13 36.33 -1.07
C LYS A 607 -13.67 35.86 -0.93
N TYR A 608 -13.34 34.68 -1.46
CA TYR A 608 -12.04 34.05 -1.29
C TYR A 608 -11.14 34.23 -2.53
N PHE A 609 -11.71 34.14 -3.74
CA PHE A 609 -10.93 33.95 -4.96
C PHE A 609 -10.85 35.17 -5.89
N LYS A 610 -11.71 36.18 -5.76
CA LYS A 610 -11.83 37.28 -6.75
C LYS A 610 -10.52 38.04 -7.01
N ASN A 611 -9.72 38.25 -5.97
CA ASN A 611 -8.48 39.04 -6.06
C ASN A 611 -7.22 38.17 -6.25
N ALA A 612 -7.38 36.87 -6.53
CA ALA A 612 -6.24 35.99 -6.72
C ALA A 612 -5.57 36.25 -8.09
N PRO A 613 -4.22 36.44 -8.14
CA PRO A 613 -3.52 36.85 -9.35
C PRO A 613 -3.56 35.80 -10.47
N TYR A 614 -3.69 34.52 -10.09
CA TYR A 614 -3.75 33.38 -11.00
C TYR A 614 -5.16 33.14 -11.58
N LYS A 615 -6.15 34.00 -11.31
CA LYS A 615 -7.50 33.97 -11.91
C LYS A 615 -8.15 32.58 -11.90
N PRO A 616 -8.43 32.00 -10.73
CA PRO A 616 -8.99 30.65 -10.62
C PRO A 616 -10.46 30.62 -11.06
N ALA A 617 -10.91 29.46 -11.53
CA ALA A 617 -12.32 29.17 -11.78
C ALA A 617 -12.70 27.88 -11.05
N GLY A 618 -13.94 27.77 -10.58
CA GLY A 618 -14.36 26.56 -9.89
C GLY A 618 -15.79 26.57 -9.38
N LYS A 619 -16.10 25.62 -8.50
CA LYS A 619 -17.43 25.44 -7.93
C LYS A 619 -17.38 24.98 -6.48
N THR A 620 -18.13 25.68 -5.64
CA THR A 620 -18.41 25.29 -4.26
C THR A 620 -19.47 24.19 -4.20
N GLY A 621 -19.39 23.33 -3.18
CA GLY A 621 -20.39 22.33 -2.89
C GLY A 621 -20.76 22.29 -1.42
N THR A 622 -22.05 22.05 -1.18
CA THR A 622 -22.64 21.82 0.13
C THR A 622 -23.62 20.67 -0.02
N ALA A 623 -23.45 19.63 0.79
CA ALA A 623 -24.38 18.51 0.89
C ALA A 623 -24.91 18.42 2.32
N GLN A 624 -26.23 18.29 2.46
CA GLN A 624 -26.86 17.92 3.72
C GLN A 624 -26.82 16.40 3.82
N THR A 625 -26.28 15.88 4.91
CA THR A 625 -26.12 14.44 5.14
C THR A 625 -26.30 14.13 6.63
N VAL A 626 -26.12 12.87 7.01
CA VAL A 626 -26.06 12.44 8.40
C VAL A 626 -24.64 12.01 8.74
N TYR A 627 -24.28 12.14 10.02
CA TYR A 627 -22.94 11.77 10.49
C TYR A 627 -22.63 10.31 10.17
N GLY A 628 -21.60 10.11 9.35
CA GLY A 628 -21.22 8.79 8.83
C GLY A 628 -20.28 8.01 9.74
N GLY A 629 -19.72 8.64 10.77
CA GLY A 629 -18.80 8.02 11.70
C GLY A 629 -19.46 7.21 12.82
N ASP A 630 -18.63 6.45 13.52
CA ASP A 630 -19.03 5.58 14.63
C ASP A 630 -18.97 6.27 16.00
N ASP A 631 -18.43 7.49 16.05
CA ASP A 631 -18.30 8.26 17.29
C ASP A 631 -19.68 8.59 17.89
N PRO A 632 -19.90 8.32 19.19
CA PRO A 632 -21.13 8.70 19.91
C PRO A 632 -21.47 10.20 19.81
N ILE A 633 -20.49 11.09 19.61
CA ILE A 633 -20.73 12.54 19.45
C ILE A 633 -21.66 12.85 18.28
N GLY A 634 -21.70 11.98 17.27
CA GLY A 634 -22.58 12.12 16.11
C GLY A 634 -23.93 11.44 16.27
N ARG A 635 -24.37 11.16 17.50
CA ARG A 635 -25.69 10.58 17.81
C ARG A 635 -26.52 11.57 18.62
N ASN A 636 -27.80 11.70 18.26
CA ASN A 636 -28.75 12.51 19.01
C ASN A 636 -29.21 11.78 20.29
N ALA A 637 -30.04 12.42 21.12
CA ALA A 637 -30.56 11.83 22.36
C ALA A 637 -31.39 10.54 22.15
N LYS A 638 -31.82 10.24 20.93
CA LYS A 638 -32.54 9.02 20.55
C LYS A 638 -31.62 7.93 19.97
N GLY A 639 -30.31 8.18 19.89
CA GLY A 639 -29.33 7.27 19.29
C GLY A 639 -29.29 7.30 17.76
N GLU A 640 -29.99 8.24 17.12
CA GLU A 640 -30.00 8.40 15.65
C GLU A 640 -28.81 9.26 15.20
N ARG A 641 -28.32 9.04 13.97
CA ARG A 641 -27.23 9.85 13.40
C ARG A 641 -27.67 11.31 13.27
N MET A 642 -26.82 12.24 13.75
CA MET A 642 -27.08 13.67 13.67
C MET A 642 -26.96 14.17 12.23
N GLU A 643 -27.79 15.15 11.87
CA GLU A 643 -27.64 15.89 10.61
C GLU A 643 -26.35 16.72 10.62
N CYS A 644 -25.67 16.74 9.49
CA CYS A 644 -24.44 17.49 9.28
C CYS A 644 -24.27 17.84 7.80
N TYR A 645 -23.15 18.49 7.50
CA TYR A 645 -22.85 19.01 6.18
C TYR A 645 -21.50 18.51 5.68
N ASN A 646 -21.43 18.15 4.41
CA ASN A 646 -20.15 18.05 3.71
C ASN A 646 -19.94 19.33 2.91
N LEU A 647 -18.82 20.01 3.13
CA LEU A 647 -18.40 21.15 2.33
C LEU A 647 -17.31 20.72 1.36
N THR A 648 -17.54 20.96 0.07
CA THR A 648 -16.61 20.60 -1.00
C THR A 648 -16.26 21.80 -1.84
N LEU A 649 -15.13 21.74 -2.51
CA LEU A 649 -14.69 22.75 -3.45
C LEU A 649 -13.96 22.05 -4.58
N VAL A 650 -14.25 22.43 -5.81
CA VAL A 650 -13.41 22.08 -6.95
C VAL A 650 -13.01 23.34 -7.69
N GLY A 651 -11.85 23.33 -8.31
CA GLY A 651 -11.45 24.41 -9.19
C GLY A 651 -10.20 24.09 -9.99
N TYR A 652 -9.82 25.04 -10.84
CA TYR A 652 -8.59 25.01 -11.60
C TYR A 652 -8.07 26.43 -11.82
N ALA A 653 -6.78 26.53 -12.09
CA ALA A 653 -6.11 27.78 -12.38
C ALA A 653 -4.86 27.58 -13.27
N PRO A 654 -4.48 28.59 -14.06
CA PRO A 654 -5.29 29.74 -14.45
C PRO A 654 -6.55 29.38 -15.26
N TYR A 655 -7.49 30.31 -15.36
CA TYR A 655 -8.73 30.12 -16.14
C TYR A 655 -8.44 29.80 -17.63
N ASP A 656 -7.56 30.59 -18.26
CA ASP A 656 -7.32 30.53 -19.71
C ASP A 656 -6.44 29.35 -20.13
N ASN A 657 -5.43 29.02 -19.31
CA ASN A 657 -4.51 27.90 -19.54
C ASN A 657 -4.30 27.13 -18.22
N PRO A 658 -5.20 26.19 -17.88
CA PRO A 658 -5.16 25.48 -16.61
C PRO A 658 -3.88 24.65 -16.46
N GLU A 659 -3.15 24.85 -15.37
CA GLU A 659 -1.95 24.05 -15.03
C GLU A 659 -2.11 23.25 -13.74
N VAL A 660 -3.05 23.67 -12.89
CA VAL A 660 -3.45 22.95 -11.68
C VAL A 660 -4.98 22.90 -11.59
N ALA A 661 -5.49 21.72 -11.26
CA ALA A 661 -6.87 21.45 -10.94
C ALA A 661 -6.92 20.75 -9.57
N PHE A 662 -7.89 21.09 -8.75
CA PHE A 662 -7.92 20.64 -7.36
C PHE A 662 -9.33 20.33 -6.86
N SER A 663 -9.38 19.49 -5.82
CA SER A 663 -10.58 19.24 -5.04
C SER A 663 -10.27 19.35 -3.55
N VAL A 664 -11.18 19.94 -2.78
CA VAL A 664 -11.18 19.97 -1.32
C VAL A 664 -12.47 19.34 -0.82
N VAL A 665 -12.38 18.41 0.13
CA VAL A 665 -13.54 17.76 0.75
C VAL A 665 -13.40 17.79 2.26
N VAL A 666 -14.35 18.44 2.93
CA VAL A 666 -14.42 18.56 4.39
C VAL A 666 -15.78 18.03 4.86
N PRO A 667 -15.86 16.75 5.25
CA PRO A 667 -17.11 16.14 5.67
C PRO A 667 -17.47 16.47 7.13
N TRP A 668 -18.75 16.25 7.46
CA TRP A 668 -19.29 16.22 8.82
C TRP A 668 -19.12 17.52 9.62
N LEU A 669 -19.42 18.65 9.00
CA LEU A 669 -19.54 19.93 9.66
C LEU A 669 -20.93 20.09 10.26
N HIS A 670 -21.05 20.70 11.42
CA HIS A 670 -22.33 21.07 12.01
C HIS A 670 -22.99 22.23 11.25
N ASN A 671 -22.19 23.15 10.69
CA ASN A 671 -22.67 24.34 9.97
C ASN A 671 -22.15 24.40 8.52
N ASP A 672 -23.01 24.81 7.59
CA ASP A 672 -22.68 25.01 6.19
C ASP A 672 -21.95 26.35 5.89
N LYS A 673 -21.86 27.25 6.86
CA LYS A 673 -21.27 28.59 6.73
C LYS A 673 -19.83 28.72 7.20
N SER A 674 -19.17 27.63 7.62
CA SER A 674 -17.80 27.69 8.14
C SER A 674 -16.79 28.21 7.09
N GLY A 675 -17.02 27.89 5.81
CA GLY A 675 -16.16 28.32 4.70
C GLY A 675 -14.78 27.65 4.67
N ILE A 676 -14.55 26.64 5.52
CA ILE A 676 -13.27 25.95 5.71
C ILE A 676 -12.71 25.38 4.39
N ASN A 677 -13.56 24.78 3.56
CA ASN A 677 -13.20 24.26 2.23
C ASN A 677 -12.62 25.36 1.30
N SER A 678 -13.16 26.57 1.39
CA SER A 678 -12.73 27.71 0.57
C SER A 678 -11.45 28.35 1.10
N ILE A 679 -11.26 28.37 2.42
CA ILE A 679 -10.01 28.80 3.06
C ILE A 679 -8.88 27.85 2.66
N ILE A 680 -9.06 26.53 2.85
CA ILE A 680 -8.09 25.52 2.44
C ILE A 680 -7.81 25.63 0.95
N GLY A 681 -8.85 25.69 0.10
CA GLY A 681 -8.69 25.82 -1.35
C GLY A 681 -7.89 27.04 -1.80
N LYS A 682 -8.06 28.18 -1.11
CA LYS A 682 -7.27 29.39 -1.36
C LYS A 682 -5.81 29.20 -0.93
N GLU A 683 -5.59 28.71 0.28
CA GLU A 683 -4.24 28.48 0.84
C GLU A 683 -3.42 27.52 -0.04
N VAL A 684 -3.99 26.39 -0.48
CA VAL A 684 -3.24 25.40 -1.30
C VAL A 684 -2.92 25.90 -2.70
N LEU A 685 -3.80 26.70 -3.32
CA LEU A 685 -3.52 27.35 -4.60
C LEU A 685 -2.45 28.44 -4.45
N ASP A 686 -2.54 29.27 -3.41
CA ASP A 686 -1.53 30.29 -3.12
C ASP A 686 -0.15 29.64 -2.95
N VAL A 687 -0.06 28.58 -2.14
CA VAL A 687 1.17 27.81 -1.94
C VAL A 687 1.74 27.31 -3.27
N TYR A 688 0.92 26.74 -4.16
CA TYR A 688 1.37 26.25 -5.46
C TYR A 688 1.98 27.36 -6.33
N PHE A 689 1.27 28.49 -6.46
CA PHE A 689 1.75 29.61 -7.28
C PHE A 689 2.94 30.34 -6.66
N ASP A 690 3.02 30.40 -5.33
CA ASP A 690 4.16 30.97 -4.61
C ASP A 690 5.42 30.10 -4.78
N LEU A 691 5.30 28.77 -4.62
CA LEU A 691 6.40 27.83 -4.88
C LEU A 691 6.88 27.91 -6.33
N LYS A 692 5.94 27.97 -7.28
CA LYS A 692 6.26 28.15 -8.70
C LYS A 692 7.06 29.45 -8.93
N LYS A 693 6.62 30.55 -8.33
CA LYS A 693 7.31 31.85 -8.43
C LYS A 693 8.70 31.81 -7.81
N GLN A 694 8.87 31.19 -6.65
CA GLN A 694 10.16 31.02 -5.97
C GLN A 694 11.15 30.24 -6.84
N ARG A 695 10.70 29.13 -7.46
CA ARG A 695 11.53 28.30 -8.34
C ARG A 695 11.94 29.02 -9.62
N ILE A 696 11.05 29.83 -10.20
CA ILE A 696 11.38 30.63 -11.39
C ILE A 696 12.40 31.74 -11.08
N HIS A 697 12.33 32.34 -9.89
CA HIS A 697 13.21 33.45 -9.51
C HIS A 697 14.48 33.03 -8.76
N GLY A 698 14.70 31.74 -8.51
CA GLY A 698 15.94 31.22 -7.92
C GLY A 698 16.15 31.56 -6.44
N GLU A 699 15.10 31.94 -5.71
CA GLU A 699 15.18 32.11 -4.25
C GLU A 699 15.21 30.73 -3.59
N ALA A 700 16.41 30.15 -3.50
CA ALA A 700 16.67 29.04 -2.61
C ALA A 700 16.35 29.47 -1.17
N THR A 701 15.37 28.83 -0.57
CA THR A 701 15.11 28.88 0.87
C THR A 701 16.33 28.35 1.61
N ASN A 702 17.26 29.23 1.95
CA ASN A 702 18.22 29.01 3.03
C ASN A 702 17.46 29.04 4.36
N THR A 703 16.97 27.88 4.80
CA THR A 703 16.54 27.66 6.18
C THR A 703 17.01 26.27 6.62
N ASP A 704 18.22 26.22 7.19
CA ASP A 704 18.43 25.82 8.58
C ASP A 704 19.93 25.60 8.81
N ASN A 705 20.58 26.65 9.33
CA ASN A 705 21.90 26.53 9.94
C ASN A 705 21.67 26.70 11.47
N PRO A 706 21.53 25.61 12.25
CA PRO A 706 21.33 25.71 13.68
C PRO A 706 22.70 25.94 14.33
N ASN A 707 23.23 27.15 14.21
CA ASN A 707 24.36 27.63 15.01
C ASN A 707 24.48 29.14 14.86
N GLN A 708 23.65 29.88 15.58
CA GLN A 708 24.00 31.20 16.10
C GLN A 708 22.96 31.64 17.14
N ASN A 709 23.27 31.42 18.41
CA ASN A 709 23.12 32.40 19.48
C ASN A 709 23.87 31.88 20.72
N GLN A 710 25.04 32.48 20.93
CA GLN A 710 25.44 32.97 22.25
C GLN A 710 24.57 34.17 22.62
#